data_AF-A0A3P8XK01-F1
#
_entry.id   AF-A0A3P8XK01-F1
#
_cell.length_a   1.000
_cell.length_b   1.000
_cell.length_c   1.000
_cell.angle_alpha   90.00
_cell.angle_beta   90.00
_cell.angle_gamma   90.00
#
_symmetry.space_group_name_H-M   'P 1'
#
loop_
_entity.id
_entity.type
_entity.pdbx_description
1 polymer ?
#
loop_
_entity_poly.entity_id
_entity_poly.type
_entity_poly.pdbx_seq_one_letter_code
_entity_poly.pdbx_strand_id
1 'polypeptide(L)'
;MIASHLLAYYFTELHHDKVQQVDKYLYHLRLSDENLMDVSVRFRREMDKGLGRDSSPTASVKMLPTFVRSTPDGTEKGDFLALDLGGSNFRVLLVKVSDNGKQKVEMENQIYAIPEELMRGCGSECPHSDHGVQTTLFDHIAECLANFLEKMGIKNQKLPLGFTFSFPCQQNKLDESILVSWTKGFKSHGVEGKDVVSLLRKAIKKRGDFDIDIVAVINDTVGTMMTCGYDDHHCEIGLIVGTGTNACYMEEMRHLELVDGDEGRMCVNTEWGAFGDDGALEDLRTDFDREIDAGSLNPGKQLFEKMISGMYMGELVRLILVKMAKEKLLFQGHTTPDLLTTGHFQTCFVSSIEIDKDKEGLVSAEKVLRGLGLDPSGEDCVATQRVCQVVSTRAAHLCAATLAAVLRQIRDNKAAERLRTTVGVDGSVYKNHPQFARRLHKMVRRLVPDCDVRFLRSEDGSGKGAAMVTAVAYRLATQHAERQRILDALRLSREQLMEVKIRMGNEMNRGLAKESHDQAAVKMLPTYVRSTPDGTERGDFLALDLGGTNFRVLLVRVRSGKKRSVEMHNKIYTIPQEAIQGTGEELFDHIVHCIADFLEYMGMKGASLPLGFTFSFPCHQNRLDQGILLKWTKGFKATGCEGEDVVTLLKDAIHRREEFDLDVVAVVNDTVGTMMTCGYEDPLCEVGLIVGTGTNACYMEEMQNVELVDGDEGRMCVNMEWGAFGDHGELDDFCTDFDRAVDDRSTNPGKQRLNGGNHISVSSFSLFLAHRYEKMISGMYLGEIVRNVLLEFTAKGLLFRGKLSERLKTRGIFETKFLSQIESDRLALRQVRSILQHLGLTSSTCDDSILVKEVCSVVARRAAQLCGAGLAAVVDKIRQNRNLDKLKITVGVDGTLYKLHPHFSSIMHETVRDLSPLCEVTFLQSEDGSGKGAALITAVACRIRDAGQH
;
A
#
# COMPACT_ATOMS: atom_id res chain seq x y z
N MET A 1 34.78 64.70 -31.09
CA MET A 1 34.89 63.22 -31.03
C MET A 1 35.90 62.72 -29.99
N ILE A 2 37.13 63.26 -29.91
CA ILE A 2 38.10 62.82 -28.89
C ILE A 2 37.65 63.20 -27.45
N ALA A 3 37.12 64.41 -27.25
CA ALA A 3 36.58 64.84 -25.95
C ALA A 3 35.36 64.02 -25.47
N SER A 4 34.48 63.59 -26.39
CA SER A 4 33.32 62.75 -26.07
C SER A 4 33.72 61.30 -25.75
N HIS A 5 34.78 60.77 -26.38
CA HIS A 5 35.33 59.45 -26.04
C HIS A 5 36.13 59.46 -24.73
N LEU A 6 36.85 60.53 -24.41
CA LEU A 6 37.52 60.72 -23.12
C LEU A 6 36.52 60.88 -21.97
N LEU A 7 35.45 61.65 -22.16
CA LEU A 7 34.35 61.74 -21.19
C LEU A 7 33.69 60.38 -20.97
N ALA A 8 33.34 59.66 -22.03
CA ALA A 8 32.75 58.32 -21.90
C ALA A 8 33.69 57.34 -21.18
N TYR A 9 34.99 57.33 -21.51
CA TYR A 9 35.99 56.49 -20.85
C TYR A 9 36.14 56.84 -19.36
N TYR A 10 36.22 58.14 -19.02
CA TYR A 10 36.35 58.64 -17.66
C TYR A 10 35.10 58.32 -16.81
N PHE A 11 33.89 58.48 -17.37
CA PHE A 11 32.66 58.04 -16.71
C PHE A 11 32.65 56.52 -16.50
N THR A 12 33.15 55.72 -17.45
CA THR A 12 33.20 54.25 -17.32
C THR A 12 34.17 53.81 -16.23
N GLU A 13 35.35 54.44 -16.10
CA GLU A 13 36.30 54.18 -15.01
C GLU A 13 35.75 54.63 -13.63
N LEU A 14 35.12 55.80 -13.54
CA LEU A 14 34.47 56.27 -12.30
C LEU A 14 33.35 55.34 -11.83
N HIS A 15 32.51 54.86 -12.75
CA HIS A 15 31.49 53.87 -12.45
C HIS A 15 32.11 52.55 -11.94
N HIS A 16 33.24 52.14 -12.54
CA HIS A 16 33.94 50.92 -12.13
C HIS A 16 34.52 51.04 -10.71
N ASP A 17 35.11 52.18 -10.37
CA ASP A 17 35.75 52.41 -9.07
C ASP A 17 34.71 52.46 -7.93
N LYS A 18 33.55 53.09 -8.16
CA LYS A 18 32.45 53.09 -7.20
C LYS A 18 31.83 51.72 -6.96
N VAL A 19 31.68 50.91 -8.02
CA VAL A 19 31.19 49.54 -7.88
C VAL A 19 32.17 48.70 -7.05
N GLN A 20 33.49 48.83 -7.26
CA GLN A 20 34.50 48.16 -6.45
C GLN A 20 34.49 48.61 -4.99
N GLN A 21 34.26 49.90 -4.72
CA GLN A 21 34.14 50.43 -3.37
C GLN A 21 32.96 49.82 -2.61
N VAL A 22 31.77 49.77 -3.24
CA VAL A 22 30.58 49.11 -2.67
C VAL A 22 30.84 47.62 -2.45
N ASP A 23 31.48 46.96 -3.41
CA ASP A 23 31.82 45.54 -3.36
C ASP A 23 32.75 45.18 -2.21
N LYS A 24 33.73 46.05 -1.91
CA LYS A 24 34.63 45.88 -0.78
C LYS A 24 33.91 46.15 0.54
N TYR A 25 33.04 47.16 0.58
CA TYR A 25 32.24 47.51 1.76
C TYR A 25 31.27 46.39 2.15
N LEU A 26 30.63 45.78 1.14
CA LEU A 26 29.65 44.72 1.29
C LEU A 26 30.24 43.33 1.06
N TYR A 27 31.55 43.16 1.25
CA TYR A 27 32.24 41.88 1.00
C TYR A 27 31.57 40.70 1.73
N HIS A 28 31.16 40.90 2.98
CA HIS A 28 30.48 39.85 3.78
C HIS A 28 29.10 39.44 3.26
N LEU A 29 28.46 40.25 2.41
CA LEU A 29 27.19 39.90 1.75
C LEU A 29 27.42 39.08 0.47
N ARG A 30 28.66 38.99 -0.03
CA ARG A 30 29.00 38.31 -1.28
C ARG A 30 29.49 36.90 -1.01
N LEU A 31 28.55 35.95 -1.05
CA LEU A 31 28.82 34.55 -0.76
C LEU A 31 29.49 33.84 -1.94
N SER A 32 30.59 33.13 -1.65
CA SER A 32 31.25 32.23 -2.60
C SER A 32 30.46 30.93 -2.80
N ASP A 33 30.77 30.18 -3.85
CA ASP A 33 30.21 28.84 -4.07
C ASP A 33 30.50 27.91 -2.89
N GLU A 34 31.69 28.02 -2.27
CA GLU A 34 32.08 27.23 -1.10
C GLU A 34 31.17 27.55 0.09
N ASN A 35 30.92 28.83 0.38
CA ASN A 35 30.00 29.25 1.44
C ASN A 35 28.59 28.73 1.16
N LEU A 36 28.11 28.80 -0.08
CA LEU A 36 26.77 28.33 -0.45
C LEU A 36 26.64 26.81 -0.38
N MET A 37 27.70 26.08 -0.74
CA MET A 37 27.73 24.63 -0.58
C MET A 37 27.72 24.23 0.89
N ASP A 38 28.47 24.95 1.75
CA ASP A 38 28.46 24.75 3.19
C ASP A 38 27.07 25.04 3.79
N VAL A 39 26.42 26.15 3.43
CA VAL A 39 25.02 26.46 3.82
C VAL A 39 24.09 25.31 3.43
N SER A 40 24.26 24.75 2.23
CA SER A 40 23.44 23.63 1.77
C SER A 40 23.66 22.36 2.60
N VAL A 41 24.90 22.06 2.97
CA VAL A 41 25.23 20.92 3.86
C VAL A 41 24.66 21.14 5.26
N ARG A 42 24.81 22.34 5.83
CA ARG A 42 24.23 22.71 7.13
C ARG A 42 22.71 22.56 7.11
N PHE A 43 22.04 23.03 6.06
CA PHE A 43 20.59 22.90 5.91
C PHE A 43 20.15 21.45 5.81
N ARG A 44 20.87 20.61 5.05
CA ARG A 44 20.58 19.16 4.97
C ARG A 44 20.60 18.50 6.36
N ARG A 45 21.59 18.84 7.19
CA ARG A 45 21.66 18.34 8.57
C ARG A 45 20.48 18.83 9.42
N GLU A 46 20.01 20.05 9.23
CA GLU A 46 18.81 20.54 9.91
C GLU A 46 17.52 19.85 9.43
N MET A 47 17.43 19.47 8.14
CA MET A 47 16.35 18.62 7.64
C MET A 47 16.34 17.26 8.35
N ASP A 48 17.50 16.58 8.43
CA ASP A 48 17.62 15.29 9.12
C ASP A 48 17.19 15.40 10.60
N LYS A 49 17.62 16.47 11.29
CA LYS A 49 17.19 16.74 12.68
C LYS A 49 15.69 16.96 12.80
N GLY A 50 15.07 17.71 11.88
CA GLY A 50 13.65 18.00 11.91
C GLY A 50 12.78 16.76 11.67
N LEU A 51 13.28 15.82 10.87
CA LEU A 51 12.61 14.56 10.55
C LEU A 51 12.71 13.50 11.66
N GLY A 52 13.81 13.50 12.43
CA GLY A 52 14.05 12.55 13.50
C GLY A 52 13.22 12.80 14.76
N ARG A 53 12.65 11.74 15.34
CA ARG A 53 11.72 11.81 16.49
C ARG A 53 12.37 12.45 17.73
N ASP A 54 13.62 12.08 18.01
CA ASP A 54 14.35 12.56 19.19
C ASP A 54 14.92 13.98 19.02
N SER A 55 15.28 14.35 17.78
CA SER A 55 15.92 15.64 17.47
C SER A 55 14.94 16.76 17.15
N SER A 56 13.76 16.43 16.60
CA SER A 56 12.75 17.39 16.13
C SER A 56 12.32 18.45 17.17
N PRO A 57 12.15 18.12 18.48
CA PRO A 57 11.76 19.12 19.48
C PRO A 57 12.72 20.32 19.58
N THR A 58 14.01 20.12 19.27
CA THR A 58 15.05 21.15 19.32
C THR A 58 15.48 21.67 17.95
N ALA A 59 14.96 21.09 16.86
CA ALA A 59 15.32 21.49 15.50
C ALA A 59 14.81 22.90 15.17
N SER A 60 15.64 23.69 14.50
CA SER A 60 15.26 25.02 13.99
C SER A 60 14.35 24.88 12.76
N VAL A 61 14.71 23.97 11.84
CA VAL A 61 13.91 23.59 10.67
C VAL A 61 12.94 22.49 11.08
N LYS A 62 11.64 22.77 11.04
CA LYS A 62 10.61 21.94 11.70
C LYS A 62 10.20 20.70 10.92
N MET A 63 10.35 20.70 9.59
CA MET A 63 10.01 19.55 8.73
C MET A 63 8.62 18.97 9.01
N LEU A 64 7.61 19.86 9.02
CA LEU A 64 6.24 19.56 9.42
C LEU A 64 5.54 18.62 8.42
N PRO A 65 4.99 17.47 8.86
CA PRO A 65 4.15 16.61 8.03
C PRO A 65 2.86 17.31 7.60
N THR A 66 2.51 17.23 6.32
CA THR A 66 1.33 17.93 5.76
C THR A 66 0.12 17.02 5.52
N PHE A 67 0.29 15.70 5.66
CA PHE A 67 -0.71 14.68 5.33
C PHE A 67 -1.13 14.63 3.85
N VAL A 68 -0.49 15.40 2.97
CA VAL A 68 -0.65 15.27 1.51
C VAL A 68 0.25 14.14 1.01
N ARG A 69 -0.35 12.99 0.72
CA ARG A 69 0.38 11.75 0.37
C ARG A 69 0.64 11.55 -1.13
N SER A 70 0.02 12.34 -2.00
CA SER A 70 0.20 12.22 -3.44
C SER A 70 0.06 13.57 -4.13
N THR A 71 0.79 13.74 -5.23
CA THR A 71 0.58 14.81 -6.19
C THR A 71 -0.60 14.47 -7.12
N PRO A 72 -1.09 15.43 -7.91
CA PRO A 72 -2.16 15.14 -8.85
C PRO A 72 -1.72 14.19 -9.96
N ASP A 73 -2.61 13.29 -10.38
CA ASP A 73 -2.35 12.28 -11.42
C ASP A 73 -3.26 12.41 -12.66
N GLY A 74 -4.19 13.37 -12.65
CA GLY A 74 -5.12 13.64 -13.74
C GLY A 74 -6.43 12.87 -13.65
N THR A 75 -6.61 12.01 -12.65
CA THR A 75 -7.89 11.29 -12.41
C THR A 75 -8.82 12.03 -11.43
N GLU A 76 -8.38 13.18 -10.91
CA GLU A 76 -9.20 14.04 -10.06
C GLU A 76 -10.38 14.63 -10.83
N LYS A 77 -11.56 14.67 -10.20
CA LYS A 77 -12.77 15.27 -10.78
C LYS A 77 -13.73 15.76 -9.71
N GLY A 78 -14.50 16.78 -10.05
CA GLY A 78 -15.53 17.36 -9.18
C GLY A 78 -15.38 18.87 -9.01
N ASP A 79 -16.26 19.41 -8.17
CA ASP A 79 -16.34 20.84 -7.86
C ASP A 79 -15.88 21.06 -6.42
N PHE A 80 -14.92 21.96 -6.24
CA PHE A 80 -14.24 22.16 -4.97
C PHE A 80 -14.16 23.64 -4.61
N LEU A 81 -14.37 23.94 -3.33
CA LEU A 81 -14.11 25.27 -2.79
C LEU A 81 -12.66 25.35 -2.31
N ALA A 82 -12.05 26.52 -2.47
CA ALA A 82 -10.75 26.81 -1.88
C ALA A 82 -10.75 28.18 -1.21
N LEU A 83 -10.18 28.22 -0.01
CA LEU A 83 -9.86 29.46 0.71
C LEU A 83 -8.36 29.68 0.65
N ASP A 84 -7.94 30.92 0.51
CA ASP A 84 -6.52 31.27 0.55
C ASP A 84 -6.27 32.49 1.43
N LEU A 85 -5.56 32.24 2.53
CA LEU A 85 -5.19 33.22 3.55
C LEU A 85 -3.68 33.14 3.82
N GLY A 86 -2.97 34.25 3.55
CA GLY A 86 -1.55 34.36 3.84
C GLY A 86 -0.98 35.77 3.84
N GLY A 87 -1.79 36.78 3.48
CA GLY A 87 -1.46 38.21 3.44
C GLY A 87 -2.72 39.05 3.65
N SER A 88 -2.70 40.32 3.24
CA SER A 88 -3.84 41.24 3.41
C SER A 88 -5.02 40.97 2.45
N ASN A 89 -4.82 40.14 1.43
CA ASN A 89 -5.85 39.72 0.48
C ASN A 89 -6.29 38.29 0.78
N PHE A 90 -7.56 38.11 1.16
CA PHE A 90 -8.21 36.83 1.31
C PHE A 90 -8.89 36.45 0.00
N ARG A 91 -8.72 35.20 -0.46
CA ARG A 91 -9.37 34.73 -1.69
C ARG A 91 -10.30 33.56 -1.40
N VAL A 92 -11.47 33.58 -2.04
CA VAL A 92 -12.40 32.44 -2.12
C VAL A 92 -12.47 32.02 -3.57
N LEU A 93 -12.30 30.72 -3.84
CA LEU A 93 -12.30 30.15 -5.18
C LEU A 93 -13.30 28.99 -5.27
N LEU A 94 -13.96 28.87 -6.42
CA LEU A 94 -14.63 27.66 -6.88
C LEU A 94 -13.81 27.09 -8.03
N VAL A 95 -13.37 25.85 -7.88
CA VAL A 95 -12.52 25.15 -8.83
C VAL A 95 -13.25 23.91 -9.33
N LYS A 96 -13.52 23.86 -10.63
CA LYS A 96 -14.20 22.74 -11.29
C LYS A 96 -13.19 21.94 -12.10
N VAL A 97 -13.04 20.67 -11.76
CA VAL A 97 -12.12 19.74 -12.42
C VAL A 97 -12.91 18.76 -13.27
N SER A 98 -12.74 18.85 -14.59
CA SER A 98 -13.56 18.10 -15.56
C SER A 98 -13.06 16.65 -15.81
N ASP A 99 -14.02 15.72 -15.95
CA ASP A 99 -13.80 14.27 -16.14
C ASP A 99 -13.43 13.86 -17.59
N ASN A 100 -13.18 14.82 -18.48
CA ASN A 100 -13.13 14.59 -19.93
C ASN A 100 -11.72 14.35 -20.48
N GLY A 101 -10.74 14.06 -19.63
CA GLY A 101 -9.35 13.75 -20.00
C GLY A 101 -8.58 14.93 -20.61
N LYS A 102 -9.18 16.12 -20.71
CA LYS A 102 -8.56 17.34 -21.26
C LYS A 102 -7.84 18.19 -20.21
N GLN A 103 -7.82 17.76 -18.94
CA GLN A 103 -7.23 18.47 -17.80
C GLN A 103 -7.63 19.96 -17.75
N LYS A 104 -8.86 20.30 -18.14
CA LYS A 104 -9.33 21.68 -18.11
C LYS A 104 -9.90 21.98 -16.72
N VAL A 105 -9.25 22.88 -16.01
CA VAL A 105 -9.72 23.43 -14.74
C VAL A 105 -10.43 24.75 -15.02
N GLU A 106 -11.68 24.86 -14.58
CA GLU A 106 -12.42 26.13 -14.63
C GLU A 106 -12.43 26.73 -13.22
N MET A 107 -12.10 28.01 -13.11
CA MET A 107 -11.97 28.69 -11.82
C MET A 107 -12.72 30.00 -11.80
N GLU A 108 -13.50 30.18 -10.75
CA GLU A 108 -14.09 31.47 -10.39
C GLU A 108 -13.53 31.88 -9.04
N ASN A 109 -13.13 33.14 -8.87
CA ASN A 109 -12.58 33.62 -7.61
C ASN A 109 -13.11 35.01 -7.24
N GLN A 110 -13.01 35.32 -5.94
CA GLN A 110 -13.27 36.63 -5.40
C GLN A 110 -12.23 36.98 -4.33
N ILE A 111 -11.74 38.23 -4.38
CA ILE A 111 -10.77 38.77 -3.43
C ILE A 111 -11.51 39.65 -2.42
N TYR A 112 -11.22 39.45 -1.15
CA TYR A 112 -11.73 40.23 -0.03
C TYR A 112 -10.54 40.83 0.72
N ALA A 113 -10.62 42.12 1.06
CA ALA A 113 -9.62 42.76 1.91
C ALA A 113 -9.82 42.32 3.37
N ILE A 114 -8.73 42.11 4.10
CA ILE A 114 -8.77 41.94 5.56
C ILE A 114 -8.34 43.26 6.20
N PRO A 115 -9.22 43.93 6.97
CA PRO A 115 -8.86 45.10 7.76
C PRO A 115 -7.67 44.83 8.71
N GLU A 116 -6.75 45.79 8.83
CA GLU A 116 -5.57 45.68 9.70
C GLU A 116 -5.97 45.45 11.18
N GLU A 117 -7.09 46.03 11.59
CA GLU A 117 -7.70 45.82 12.91
C GLU A 117 -8.05 44.36 13.18
N LEU A 118 -8.45 43.58 12.17
CA LEU A 118 -8.73 42.14 12.32
C LEU A 118 -7.44 41.31 12.28
N MET A 119 -6.43 41.75 11.51
CA MET A 119 -5.12 41.10 11.46
C MET A 119 -4.39 41.17 12.81
N ARG A 120 -4.61 42.25 13.58
CA ARG A 120 -3.99 42.51 14.89
C ARG A 120 -4.97 42.46 16.08
N GLY A 121 -6.25 42.17 15.82
CA GLY A 121 -7.33 42.18 16.80
C GLY A 121 -7.62 40.82 17.46
N CYS A 122 -8.80 40.64 18.04
CA CYS A 122 -9.21 39.39 18.69
C CYS A 122 -9.68 38.35 17.64
N GLY A 123 -9.04 37.18 17.59
CA GLY A 123 -9.31 36.10 16.63
C GLY A 123 -10.30 35.03 17.10
N SER A 124 -10.74 35.10 18.36
CA SER A 124 -11.81 34.28 18.96
C SER A 124 -12.42 35.03 20.14
N GLU A 125 -13.73 34.91 20.41
CA GLU A 125 -14.44 35.62 21.51
C GLU A 125 -13.59 35.83 22.79
N CYS A 126 -13.32 37.10 23.11
CA CYS A 126 -12.60 37.55 24.30
C CYS A 126 -13.57 37.63 25.52
N PRO A 127 -13.31 37.04 26.71
CA PRO A 127 -14.31 36.95 27.79
C PRO A 127 -14.63 38.25 28.56
N HIS A 128 -13.98 39.37 28.27
CA HIS A 128 -13.97 40.55 29.16
C HIS A 128 -14.10 41.90 28.42
N SER A 129 -15.16 42.12 27.66
CA SER A 129 -15.52 43.47 27.23
C SER A 129 -17.04 43.63 27.13
N ASP A 130 -17.57 44.51 27.97
CA ASP A 130 -19.00 44.82 28.17
C ASP A 130 -19.60 45.69 27.03
N HIS A 131 -18.99 45.71 25.85
CA HIS A 131 -19.39 46.57 24.72
C HIS A 131 -19.39 45.79 23.39
N GLY A 132 -20.56 45.28 22.99
CA GLY A 132 -20.87 44.84 21.62
C GLY A 132 -20.22 43.52 21.14
N VAL A 133 -20.86 42.85 20.19
CA VAL A 133 -20.32 41.66 19.52
C VAL A 133 -19.18 42.09 18.58
N GLN A 134 -17.92 41.91 19.00
CA GLN A 134 -16.77 42.17 18.14
C GLN A 134 -16.63 41.06 17.09
N THR A 135 -16.61 41.42 15.80
CA THR A 135 -16.41 40.48 14.69
C THR A 135 -14.99 39.93 14.75
N THR A 136 -14.83 38.61 14.83
CA THR A 136 -13.51 37.96 14.86
C THR A 136 -12.98 37.71 13.43
N LEU A 137 -11.69 37.42 13.29
CA LEU A 137 -11.09 37.06 11.99
C LEU A 137 -11.87 35.93 11.29
N PHE A 138 -12.28 34.88 12.02
CA PHE A 138 -13.00 33.74 11.45
C PHE A 138 -14.48 34.06 11.14
N ASP A 139 -15.10 34.99 11.87
CA ASP A 139 -16.43 35.50 11.51
C ASP A 139 -16.38 36.24 10.16
N HIS A 140 -15.36 37.06 9.93
CA HIS A 140 -15.14 37.74 8.64
C HIS A 140 -14.89 36.75 7.50
N ILE A 141 -14.09 35.71 7.73
CA ILE A 141 -13.86 34.63 6.75
C ILE A 141 -15.17 33.92 6.40
N ALA A 142 -15.97 33.57 7.41
CA ALA A 142 -17.27 32.92 7.22
C ALA A 142 -18.26 33.82 6.46
N GLU A 143 -18.26 35.14 6.73
CA GLU A 143 -19.07 36.11 5.99
C GLU A 143 -18.65 36.23 4.52
N CYS A 144 -17.34 36.35 4.25
CA CYS A 144 -16.81 36.39 2.89
C CYS A 144 -17.19 35.13 2.09
N LEU A 145 -17.08 33.97 2.73
CA LEU A 145 -17.46 32.69 2.14
C LEU A 145 -18.96 32.64 1.83
N ALA A 146 -19.82 33.07 2.75
CA ALA A 146 -21.26 33.11 2.53
C ALA A 146 -21.63 34.00 1.33
N ASN A 147 -21.04 35.19 1.25
CA ASN A 147 -21.26 36.15 0.17
C ASN A 147 -20.85 35.56 -1.18
N PHE A 148 -19.74 34.81 -1.23
CA PHE A 148 -19.30 34.11 -2.43
C PHE A 148 -20.28 33.00 -2.83
N LEU A 149 -20.70 32.14 -1.90
CA LEU A 149 -21.65 31.05 -2.17
C LEU A 149 -23.01 31.54 -2.67
N GLU A 150 -23.49 32.66 -2.12
CA GLU A 150 -24.74 33.30 -2.53
C GLU A 150 -24.64 33.86 -3.96
N LYS A 151 -23.56 34.57 -4.27
CA LYS A 151 -23.29 35.07 -5.62
C LYS A 151 -23.21 33.96 -6.66
N MET A 152 -22.65 32.82 -6.29
CA MET A 152 -22.52 31.64 -7.16
C MET A 152 -23.79 30.78 -7.23
N GLY A 153 -24.79 31.02 -6.37
CA GLY A 153 -26.01 30.20 -6.31
C GLY A 153 -25.79 28.78 -5.80
N ILE A 154 -24.73 28.54 -5.02
CA ILE A 154 -24.31 27.20 -4.54
C ILE A 154 -24.42 27.03 -3.03
N LYS A 155 -25.10 27.96 -2.34
CA LYS A 155 -25.25 27.97 -0.88
C LYS A 155 -25.90 26.71 -0.29
N ASN A 156 -26.72 26.02 -1.08
CA ASN A 156 -27.38 24.75 -0.70
C ASN A 156 -26.57 23.50 -1.07
N GLN A 157 -25.38 23.65 -1.67
CA GLN A 157 -24.52 22.53 -2.05
C GLN A 157 -23.44 22.34 -0.99
N LYS A 158 -23.28 21.12 -0.50
CA LYS A 158 -22.21 20.76 0.42
C LYS A 158 -20.95 20.38 -0.37
N LEU A 159 -20.21 21.40 -0.82
CA LEU A 159 -18.97 21.20 -1.57
C LEU A 159 -17.78 20.97 -0.64
N PRO A 160 -16.83 20.08 -0.99
CA PRO A 160 -15.58 19.94 -0.26
C PRO A 160 -14.74 21.22 -0.35
N LEU A 161 -14.18 21.64 0.77
CA LEU A 161 -13.37 22.85 0.89
C LEU A 161 -11.94 22.54 1.31
N GLY A 162 -10.99 23.04 0.51
CA GLY A 162 -9.59 23.15 0.90
C GLY A 162 -9.27 24.55 1.44
N PHE A 163 -8.40 24.64 2.43
CA PHE A 163 -8.01 25.91 3.03
C PHE A 163 -6.49 26.06 2.97
N THR A 164 -5.99 26.92 2.08
CA THR A 164 -4.62 27.42 2.17
C THR A 164 -4.50 28.39 3.34
N PHE A 165 -3.75 27.99 4.35
CA PHE A 165 -3.45 28.78 5.54
C PHE A 165 -1.93 28.89 5.68
N SER A 166 -1.39 30.04 5.31
CA SER A 166 0.05 30.22 5.03
C SER A 166 0.86 30.58 6.28
N PHE A 167 0.70 29.79 7.33
CA PHE A 167 1.37 29.95 8.62
C PHE A 167 1.90 28.61 9.13
N PRO A 168 2.89 28.60 10.02
CA PRO A 168 3.37 27.36 10.64
C PRO A 168 2.26 26.69 11.44
N CYS A 169 1.87 25.49 11.02
CA CYS A 169 0.80 24.72 11.65
C CYS A 169 1.24 23.29 11.94
N GLN A 170 0.90 22.82 13.14
CA GLN A 170 1.00 21.42 13.48
C GLN A 170 -0.28 20.71 13.02
N GLN A 171 -0.12 19.61 12.30
CA GLN A 171 -1.22 18.80 11.78
C GLN A 171 -1.05 17.36 12.28
N ASN A 172 -2.15 16.72 12.65
CA ASN A 172 -2.21 15.26 12.92
C ASN A 172 -3.01 14.51 11.86
N LYS A 173 -3.72 15.26 11.00
CA LYS A 173 -4.55 14.80 9.89
C LYS A 173 -4.81 15.97 8.95
N LEU A 174 -5.28 15.67 7.74
CA LEU A 174 -5.43 16.68 6.68
C LEU A 174 -6.47 17.76 7.00
N ASP A 175 -7.52 17.44 7.77
CA ASP A 175 -8.61 18.35 8.16
C ASP A 175 -8.40 18.99 9.56
N GLU A 176 -7.17 19.03 10.04
CA GLU A 176 -6.79 19.66 11.31
C GLU A 176 -5.53 20.50 11.13
N SER A 177 -5.50 21.67 11.74
CA SER A 177 -4.35 22.57 11.64
C SER A 177 -4.26 23.48 12.85
N ILE A 178 -3.39 23.11 13.80
CA ILE A 178 -3.12 23.87 15.01
C ILE A 178 -2.08 24.94 14.69
N LEU A 179 -2.45 26.23 14.80
CA LEU A 179 -1.50 27.32 14.58
C LEU A 179 -0.39 27.28 15.63
N VAL A 180 0.88 27.17 15.20
CA VAL A 180 2.04 27.18 16.11
C VAL A 180 2.34 28.60 16.54
N SER A 181 2.51 29.50 15.58
CA SER A 181 2.77 30.91 15.82
C SER A 181 2.39 31.75 14.60
N TRP A 182 1.99 32.99 14.83
CA TRP A 182 1.82 33.94 13.74
C TRP A 182 3.17 34.38 13.17
N THR A 183 3.18 34.62 11.86
CA THR A 183 4.31 35.18 11.12
C THR A 183 3.83 36.31 10.22
N LYS A 184 4.75 36.99 9.52
CA LYS A 184 4.46 38.09 8.59
C LYS A 184 3.80 39.27 9.32
N GLY A 185 2.60 39.69 8.91
CA GLY A 185 1.87 40.84 9.46
C GLY A 185 0.68 40.50 10.36
N PHE A 186 0.44 39.22 10.65
CA PHE A 186 -0.68 38.77 11.49
C PHE A 186 -0.26 38.66 12.96
N LYS A 187 -1.18 38.98 13.88
CA LYS A 187 -1.02 38.76 15.32
C LYS A 187 -2.38 38.69 16.03
N SER A 188 -3.31 37.94 15.45
CA SER A 188 -4.68 37.86 15.97
C SER A 188 -4.73 37.04 17.28
N HIS A 189 -5.26 37.64 18.35
CA HIS A 189 -5.24 37.04 19.68
C HIS A 189 -6.17 35.82 19.79
N GLY A 190 -5.74 34.79 20.52
CA GLY A 190 -6.58 33.62 20.81
C GLY A 190 -6.70 32.60 19.67
N VAL A 191 -5.80 32.64 18.67
CA VAL A 191 -5.73 31.65 17.58
C VAL A 191 -4.52 30.72 17.73
N GLU A 192 -3.37 31.23 18.20
CA GLU A 192 -2.18 30.40 18.46
C GLU A 192 -2.50 29.28 19.47
N GLY A 193 -2.03 28.07 19.17
CA GLY A 193 -2.33 26.85 19.93
C GLY A 193 -3.74 26.28 19.70
N LYS A 194 -4.55 26.87 18.81
CA LYS A 194 -5.88 26.36 18.47
C LYS A 194 -5.95 25.84 17.03
N ASP A 195 -6.84 24.87 16.82
CA ASP A 195 -7.17 24.35 15.50
C ASP A 195 -8.02 25.37 14.70
N VAL A 196 -7.45 25.86 13.59
CA VAL A 196 -8.10 26.86 12.73
C VAL A 196 -9.32 26.30 12.01
N VAL A 197 -9.38 24.97 11.78
CA VAL A 197 -10.56 24.33 11.19
C VAL A 197 -11.72 24.39 12.16
N SER A 198 -11.48 24.04 13.43
CA SER A 198 -12.47 24.14 14.50
C SER A 198 -12.98 25.58 14.69
N LEU A 199 -12.08 26.58 14.62
CA LEU A 199 -12.48 28.00 14.68
C LEU A 199 -13.36 28.41 13.50
N LEU A 200 -13.00 28.01 12.27
CA LEU A 200 -13.81 28.28 11.09
C LEU A 200 -15.17 27.56 11.13
N ARG A 201 -15.20 26.28 11.53
CA ARG A 201 -16.45 25.52 11.73
C ARG A 201 -17.34 26.19 12.78
N LYS A 202 -16.78 26.73 13.85
CA LYS A 202 -17.53 27.47 14.89
C LYS A 202 -18.13 28.75 14.31
N ALA A 203 -17.39 29.52 13.51
CA ALA A 203 -17.88 30.74 12.87
C ALA A 203 -19.00 30.45 11.84
N ILE A 204 -18.83 29.42 11.01
CA ILE A 204 -19.87 28.98 10.05
C ILE A 204 -21.13 28.53 10.80
N LYS A 205 -20.98 27.73 11.86
CA LYS A 205 -22.10 27.26 12.69
C LYS A 205 -22.83 28.41 13.40
N LYS A 206 -22.09 29.40 13.90
CA LYS A 206 -22.64 30.62 14.53
C LYS A 206 -23.52 31.39 13.54
N ARG A 207 -23.16 31.40 12.26
CA ARG A 207 -23.93 32.05 11.20
C ARG A 207 -25.17 31.22 10.76
N GLY A 208 -25.00 29.92 10.57
CA GLY A 208 -26.10 28.95 10.43
C GLY A 208 -26.85 28.93 9.10
N ASP A 209 -26.41 29.66 8.07
CA ASP A 209 -27.11 29.80 6.77
C ASP A 209 -26.47 29.01 5.61
N PHE A 210 -25.40 28.26 5.84
CA PHE A 210 -24.82 27.30 4.91
C PHE A 210 -24.01 26.21 5.64
N ASP A 211 -23.69 25.11 4.96
CA ASP A 211 -22.87 24.01 5.47
C ASP A 211 -21.76 23.65 4.47
N ILE A 212 -20.56 23.37 4.97
CA ILE A 212 -19.37 23.08 4.15
C ILE A 212 -18.59 21.95 4.80
N ASP A 213 -18.03 21.08 3.95
CA ASP A 213 -17.11 20.05 4.38
C ASP A 213 -15.66 20.50 4.22
N ILE A 214 -15.02 20.95 5.31
CA ILE A 214 -13.59 21.31 5.29
C ILE A 214 -12.80 20.00 5.34
N VAL A 215 -12.17 19.64 4.22
CA VAL A 215 -11.46 18.36 4.06
C VAL A 215 -9.95 18.49 4.15
N ALA A 216 -9.42 19.69 3.93
CA ALA A 216 -7.98 19.91 3.91
C ALA A 216 -7.58 21.32 4.37
N VAL A 217 -6.52 21.41 5.17
CA VAL A 217 -5.75 22.64 5.38
C VAL A 217 -4.32 22.43 4.92
N ILE A 218 -3.80 23.37 4.15
CA ILE A 218 -2.45 23.27 3.57
C ILE A 218 -1.69 24.58 3.66
N ASN A 219 -0.37 24.49 3.62
CA ASN A 219 0.51 25.65 3.44
C ASN A 219 0.53 26.14 1.97
N ASP A 220 0.91 27.39 1.73
CA ASP A 220 1.02 27.98 0.38
C ASP A 220 2.08 27.29 -0.48
N THR A 221 3.17 26.80 0.12
CA THR A 221 4.17 25.95 -0.57
C THR A 221 3.52 24.68 -1.13
N VAL A 222 2.73 23.97 -0.32
CA VAL A 222 2.00 22.76 -0.71
C VAL A 222 1.01 23.08 -1.82
N GLY A 223 0.24 24.17 -1.68
CA GLY A 223 -0.69 24.62 -2.72
C GLY A 223 0.04 24.92 -4.04
N THR A 224 1.20 25.54 -3.98
CA THR A 224 2.03 25.84 -5.16
C THR A 224 2.55 24.56 -5.83
N MET A 225 3.05 23.60 -5.04
CA MET A 225 3.49 22.29 -5.52
C MET A 225 2.33 21.55 -6.22
N MET A 226 1.14 21.55 -5.63
CA MET A 226 -0.02 20.83 -6.14
C MET A 226 -0.62 21.50 -7.38
N THR A 227 -0.60 22.83 -7.43
CA THR A 227 -1.00 23.59 -8.63
C THR A 227 -0.10 23.24 -9.81
N CYS A 228 1.21 23.29 -9.60
CA CYS A 228 2.20 22.98 -10.63
C CYS A 228 2.24 21.48 -10.96
N GLY A 229 1.97 20.62 -9.98
CA GLY A 229 1.92 19.16 -10.13
C GLY A 229 0.74 18.67 -10.97
N TYR A 230 -0.33 19.45 -11.03
CA TYR A 230 -1.42 19.22 -11.97
C TYR A 230 -0.99 19.43 -13.43
N ASP A 231 -0.19 20.47 -13.69
CA ASP A 231 0.27 20.81 -15.04
C ASP A 231 1.54 20.02 -15.44
N ASP A 232 2.36 19.59 -14.47
CA ASP A 232 3.54 18.74 -14.67
C ASP A 232 3.71 17.71 -13.53
N HIS A 233 3.43 16.45 -13.83
CA HIS A 233 3.53 15.34 -12.86
C HIS A 233 4.94 15.08 -12.30
N HIS A 234 5.99 15.76 -12.78
CA HIS A 234 7.33 15.73 -12.18
C HIS A 234 7.50 16.74 -11.04
N CYS A 235 6.46 17.54 -10.72
CA CYS A 235 6.54 18.54 -9.66
C CYS A 235 6.54 17.87 -8.28
N GLU A 236 7.67 17.98 -7.57
CA GLU A 236 7.87 17.37 -6.25
C GLU A 236 8.31 18.39 -5.20
N ILE A 237 8.43 19.67 -5.58
CA ILE A 237 8.85 20.77 -4.71
C ILE A 237 7.93 21.96 -4.93
N GLY A 238 7.44 22.55 -3.84
CA GLY A 238 6.76 23.85 -3.84
C GLY A 238 7.66 24.89 -3.19
N LEU A 239 7.89 26.01 -3.87
CA LEU A 239 8.77 27.09 -3.43
C LEU A 239 7.99 28.41 -3.37
N ILE A 240 8.08 29.10 -2.25
CA ILE A 240 7.54 30.44 -2.06
C ILE A 240 8.70 31.41 -1.85
N VAL A 241 8.78 32.45 -2.67
CA VAL A 241 9.68 33.59 -2.47
C VAL A 241 8.92 34.90 -2.72
N GLY A 242 8.22 35.36 -1.68
CA GLY A 242 7.31 36.51 -1.70
C GLY A 242 7.50 37.39 -0.47
N THR A 243 6.42 37.70 0.25
CA THR A 243 6.50 38.40 1.55
C THR A 243 7.40 37.65 2.53
N GLY A 244 7.24 36.32 2.59
CA GLY A 244 8.13 35.38 3.26
C GLY A 244 8.85 34.46 2.28
N THR A 245 9.60 33.49 2.79
CA THR A 245 10.19 32.41 1.99
C THR A 245 10.03 31.06 2.67
N ASN A 246 9.57 30.06 1.92
CA ASN A 246 9.40 28.70 2.41
C ASN A 246 9.51 27.68 1.26
N ALA A 247 9.76 26.42 1.61
CA ALA A 247 9.67 25.30 0.66
C ALA A 247 9.01 24.06 1.28
N CYS A 248 8.33 23.30 0.44
CA CYS A 248 7.87 21.95 0.74
C CYS A 248 8.35 20.98 -0.33
N TYR A 249 8.41 19.68 0.01
CA TYR A 249 8.76 18.65 -0.96
C TYR A 249 8.19 17.27 -0.59
N MET A 250 8.13 16.34 -1.54
CA MET A 250 7.72 14.95 -1.29
C MET A 250 8.86 14.13 -0.66
N GLU A 251 8.69 13.70 0.58
CA GLU A 251 9.61 12.84 1.34
C GLU A 251 9.06 11.40 1.42
N GLU A 252 9.95 10.42 1.59
CA GLU A 252 9.57 9.02 1.80
C GLU A 252 9.08 8.81 3.24
N MET A 253 7.93 8.13 3.42
CA MET A 253 7.31 7.94 4.73
C MET A 253 8.25 7.25 5.74
N ARG A 254 9.09 6.32 5.27
CA ARG A 254 10.12 5.65 6.10
C ARG A 254 11.15 6.59 6.75
N HIS A 255 11.28 7.84 6.29
CA HIS A 255 12.17 8.84 6.89
C HIS A 255 11.42 9.77 7.86
N LEU A 256 10.09 9.67 7.96
CA LEU A 256 9.24 10.52 8.80
C LEU A 256 8.96 9.84 10.14
N GLU A 257 9.90 9.88 11.07
CA GLU A 257 9.74 9.21 12.37
C GLU A 257 8.63 9.82 13.27
N LEU A 258 8.15 11.01 12.90
CA LEU A 258 7.06 11.74 13.56
C LEU A 258 5.66 11.26 13.15
N VAL A 259 5.55 10.46 12.08
CA VAL A 259 4.27 9.94 11.58
C VAL A 259 4.34 8.42 11.59
N ASP A 260 3.31 7.77 12.14
CA ASP A 260 3.25 6.32 12.10
C ASP A 260 3.00 5.83 10.66
N GLY A 261 3.83 4.88 10.23
CA GLY A 261 3.79 4.25 8.91
C GLY A 261 5.06 4.50 8.09
N ASP A 262 5.46 3.52 7.31
CA ASP A 262 6.65 3.55 6.44
C ASP A 262 6.29 3.53 4.93
N GLU A 263 4.99 3.57 4.62
CA GLU A 263 4.44 3.32 3.29
C GLU A 263 4.17 4.59 2.48
N GLY A 264 4.71 4.65 1.26
CA GLY A 264 4.47 5.73 0.31
C GLY A 264 5.27 6.98 0.62
N ARG A 265 4.73 8.13 0.21
CA ARG A 265 5.38 9.44 0.38
C ARG A 265 4.42 10.42 1.05
N MET A 266 4.98 11.45 1.66
CA MET A 266 4.21 12.57 2.18
C MET A 266 4.94 13.87 1.89
N CYS A 267 4.18 14.90 1.52
CA CYS A 267 4.73 16.24 1.42
C CYS A 267 5.12 16.73 2.81
N VAL A 268 6.34 17.23 2.94
CA VAL A 268 6.87 17.85 4.16
C VAL A 268 7.03 19.33 3.92
N ASN A 269 6.50 20.14 4.84
CA ASN A 269 6.73 21.57 4.88
C ASN A 269 8.00 21.84 5.71
N THR A 270 9.05 22.36 5.08
CA THR A 270 10.35 22.54 5.76
C THR A 270 10.29 23.60 6.85
N GLU A 271 9.47 24.65 6.68
CA GLU A 271 9.55 25.89 7.46
C GLU A 271 10.98 26.44 7.51
N TRP A 272 11.67 26.45 6.36
CA TRP A 272 13.09 26.79 6.29
C TRP A 272 13.42 28.24 6.69
N GLY A 273 12.41 29.08 6.90
CA GLY A 273 12.60 30.49 7.28
C GLY A 273 13.28 30.63 8.63
N ALA A 274 13.07 29.66 9.52
CA ALA A 274 13.69 29.55 10.85
C ALA A 274 15.12 28.98 10.84
N PHE A 275 15.67 28.63 9.67
CA PHE A 275 17.03 28.10 9.60
C PHE A 275 18.03 29.10 10.20
N GLY A 276 18.87 28.64 11.14
CA GLY A 276 19.84 29.48 11.84
C GLY A 276 19.30 30.23 13.06
N ASP A 277 18.02 30.08 13.43
CA ASP A 277 17.45 30.59 14.69
C ASP A 277 18.18 30.05 15.94
N ASP A 278 18.89 28.93 15.80
CA ASP A 278 19.74 28.30 16.82
C ASP A 278 21.20 28.80 16.80
N GLY A 279 21.50 29.77 15.95
CA GLY A 279 22.84 30.34 15.76
C GLY A 279 23.66 29.68 14.66
N ALA A 280 23.14 28.69 13.93
CA ALA A 280 23.89 27.94 12.92
C ALA A 280 24.35 28.78 11.70
N LEU A 281 23.88 30.02 11.56
CA LEU A 281 24.21 30.95 10.47
C LEU A 281 24.88 32.25 10.94
N GLU A 282 25.28 32.36 12.21
CA GLU A 282 25.83 33.62 12.76
C GLU A 282 27.09 34.12 12.04
N ASP A 283 27.91 33.21 11.51
CA ASP A 283 29.10 33.51 10.73
C ASP A 283 28.79 34.17 9.37
N LEU A 284 27.57 34.00 8.87
CA LEU A 284 27.11 34.56 7.60
C LEU A 284 26.20 35.80 7.79
N ARG A 285 25.73 36.05 9.02
CA ARG A 285 24.92 37.23 9.36
C ARG A 285 25.79 38.45 9.58
N THR A 286 25.39 39.55 8.98
CA THR A 286 26.03 40.86 9.12
C THR A 286 25.34 41.72 10.19
N ASP A 287 25.95 42.84 10.56
CA ASP A 287 25.34 43.80 11.48
C ASP A 287 24.00 44.34 10.97
N PHE A 288 23.84 44.46 9.64
CA PHE A 288 22.58 44.84 9.03
C PHE A 288 21.49 43.79 9.28
N ASP A 289 21.85 42.51 9.22
CA ASP A 289 20.94 41.39 9.49
C ASP A 289 20.56 41.29 10.97
N ARG A 290 21.41 41.79 11.88
CA ARG A 290 21.13 41.88 13.32
C ARG A 290 20.24 43.07 13.64
N GLU A 291 20.47 44.21 13.01
CA GLU A 291 19.65 45.42 13.19
C GLU A 291 18.22 45.23 12.68
N ILE A 292 18.05 44.64 11.49
CA ILE A 292 16.71 44.34 10.95
C ILE A 292 15.94 43.33 11.81
N ASP A 293 16.65 42.36 12.39
CA ASP A 293 16.08 41.36 13.29
C ASP A 293 15.61 41.99 14.60
N ALA A 294 16.45 42.82 15.23
CA ALA A 294 16.14 43.53 16.46
C ALA A 294 14.93 44.47 16.32
N GLY A 295 14.76 45.11 15.15
CA GLY A 295 13.64 45.99 14.83
C GLY A 295 12.38 45.28 14.32
N SER A 296 12.39 43.95 14.19
CA SER A 296 11.27 43.18 13.62
C SER A 296 10.19 42.84 14.64
N LEU A 297 9.04 42.35 14.16
CA LEU A 297 7.94 41.87 15.00
C LEU A 297 8.29 40.58 15.79
N ASN A 298 9.32 39.86 15.34
CA ASN A 298 9.74 38.56 15.85
C ASN A 298 11.27 38.47 16.00
N PRO A 299 11.90 39.23 16.91
CA PRO A 299 13.35 39.20 17.10
C PRO A 299 13.87 37.80 17.46
N GLY A 300 15.01 37.42 16.89
CA GLY A 300 15.63 36.10 17.10
C GLY A 300 14.90 34.93 16.44
N LYS A 301 13.94 35.22 15.55
CA LYS A 301 13.16 34.23 14.80
C LYS A 301 13.19 34.50 13.31
N GLN A 302 12.98 33.47 12.50
CA GLN A 302 12.91 33.57 11.05
C GLN A 302 14.17 34.23 10.43
N LEU A 303 15.35 33.93 10.99
CA LEU A 303 16.59 34.64 10.65
C LEU A 303 17.00 34.43 9.19
N PHE A 304 16.80 33.23 8.65
CA PHE A 304 17.07 32.95 7.23
C PHE A 304 16.07 33.66 6.30
N GLU A 305 14.79 33.68 6.66
CA GLU A 305 13.76 34.39 5.90
C GLU A 305 14.03 35.91 5.82
N LYS A 306 14.56 36.50 6.90
CA LYS A 306 14.95 37.92 6.96
C LYS A 306 16.09 38.29 6.01
N MET A 307 16.93 37.33 5.61
CA MET A 307 18.00 37.56 4.64
C MET A 307 17.56 37.44 3.18
N ILE A 308 16.33 36.99 2.91
CA ILE A 308 15.87 36.60 1.57
C ILE A 308 14.60 37.32 1.13
N SER A 309 13.57 37.33 1.98
CA SER A 309 12.20 37.59 1.54
C SER A 309 11.89 39.07 1.32
N GLY A 310 10.79 39.32 0.60
CA GLY A 310 10.39 40.64 0.14
C GLY A 310 9.94 41.58 1.25
N MET A 311 9.58 41.09 2.43
CA MET A 311 9.29 41.95 3.58
C MET A 311 10.53 42.68 4.10
N TYR A 312 11.72 42.08 3.96
CA TYR A 312 12.94 42.55 4.61
C TYR A 312 13.99 43.10 3.62
N MET A 313 13.95 42.68 2.35
CA MET A 313 14.96 43.05 1.35
C MET A 313 15.13 44.57 1.17
N GLY A 314 14.03 45.32 1.06
CA GLY A 314 14.08 46.78 0.93
C GLY A 314 14.63 47.47 2.18
N GLU A 315 14.23 47.02 3.38
CA GLU A 315 14.71 47.58 4.63
C GLU A 315 16.21 47.31 4.84
N LEU A 316 16.69 46.13 4.44
CA LEU A 316 18.10 45.81 4.49
C LEU A 316 18.92 46.75 3.58
N VAL A 317 18.42 47.08 2.39
CA VAL A 317 19.04 48.09 1.52
C VAL A 317 19.04 49.46 2.20
N ARG A 318 17.92 49.88 2.81
CA ARG A 318 17.85 51.15 3.54
C ARG A 318 18.92 51.27 4.63
N LEU A 319 19.08 50.23 5.45
CA LEU A 319 20.06 50.20 6.54
C LEU A 319 21.49 50.34 6.01
N ILE A 320 21.81 49.69 4.90
CA ILE A 320 23.10 49.84 4.22
C ILE A 320 23.28 51.29 3.75
N LEU A 321 22.29 51.88 3.09
CA LEU A 321 22.35 53.26 2.61
C LEU A 321 22.53 54.26 3.76
N VAL A 322 21.81 54.08 4.87
CA VAL A 322 21.95 54.91 6.08
C VAL A 322 23.36 54.83 6.65
N LYS A 323 23.93 53.63 6.78
CA LYS A 323 25.27 53.45 7.33
C LYS A 323 26.33 54.07 6.40
N MET A 324 26.25 53.80 5.10
CA MET A 324 27.15 54.39 4.11
C MET A 324 27.04 55.92 4.03
N ALA A 325 25.83 56.48 4.21
CA ALA A 325 25.63 57.92 4.32
C ALA A 325 26.32 58.48 5.59
N LYS A 326 26.10 57.87 6.76
CA LYS A 326 26.75 58.30 8.01
C LYS A 326 28.28 58.24 7.95
N GLU A 327 28.82 57.29 7.20
CA GLU A 327 30.27 57.15 6.96
C GLU A 327 30.79 58.03 5.80
N LYS A 328 29.95 58.92 5.26
CA LYS A 328 30.26 59.86 4.16
C LYS A 328 30.65 59.17 2.84
N LEU A 329 30.22 57.92 2.65
CA LEU A 329 30.45 57.16 1.41
C LEU A 329 29.36 57.42 0.36
N LEU A 330 28.17 57.86 0.80
CA LEU A 330 27.04 58.26 -0.04
C LEU A 330 26.51 59.62 0.35
N PHE A 331 25.85 60.29 -0.61
CA PHE A 331 25.06 61.51 -0.43
C PHE A 331 25.83 62.66 0.26
N GLN A 332 27.17 62.67 0.12
CA GLN A 332 28.08 63.60 0.79
C GLN A 332 27.94 63.63 2.33
N GLY A 333 27.41 62.56 2.93
CA GLY A 333 27.16 62.50 4.38
C GLY A 333 25.76 62.91 4.81
N HIS A 334 24.89 63.34 3.89
CA HIS A 334 23.54 63.80 4.22
C HIS A 334 22.57 62.64 4.44
N THR A 335 21.69 62.80 5.43
CA THR A 335 20.56 61.90 5.71
C THR A 335 19.27 62.70 5.82
N THR A 336 18.14 62.10 5.46
CA THR A 336 16.81 62.71 5.57
C THR A 336 15.95 61.94 6.59
N PRO A 337 14.89 62.54 7.15
CA PRO A 337 13.92 61.81 7.98
C PRO A 337 13.39 60.56 7.28
N ASP A 338 13.03 60.67 6.00
CA ASP A 338 12.50 59.53 5.23
C ASP A 338 13.53 58.42 5.02
N LEU A 339 14.81 58.73 4.81
CA LEU A 339 15.86 57.71 4.75
C LEU A 339 16.05 57.02 6.10
N LEU A 340 15.87 57.74 7.21
CA LEU A 340 16.03 57.21 8.57
C LEU A 340 14.82 56.41 9.04
N THR A 341 13.63 56.62 8.48
CA THR A 341 12.39 55.92 8.84
C THR A 341 12.36 54.49 8.29
N THR A 342 12.16 53.51 9.19
CA THR A 342 11.98 52.09 8.85
C THR A 342 10.85 51.88 7.84
N GLY A 343 11.09 51.07 6.82
CA GLY A 343 10.09 50.69 5.82
C GLY A 343 9.85 51.70 4.69
N HIS A 344 10.49 52.88 4.72
CA HIS A 344 10.39 53.88 3.65
C HIS A 344 11.14 53.50 2.37
N PHE A 345 12.04 52.51 2.42
CA PHE A 345 12.63 51.89 1.22
C PHE A 345 12.05 50.49 1.01
N GLN A 346 11.13 50.35 0.06
CA GLN A 346 10.41 49.09 -0.19
C GLN A 346 11.12 48.19 -1.21
N THR A 347 10.87 46.88 -1.15
CA THR A 347 11.43 45.89 -2.10
C THR A 347 10.99 46.14 -3.55
N CYS A 348 9.85 46.80 -3.78
CA CYS A 348 9.46 47.24 -5.12
C CYS A 348 10.46 48.25 -5.72
N PHE A 349 11.13 49.08 -4.89
CA PHE A 349 12.19 49.98 -5.33
C PHE A 349 13.46 49.21 -5.70
N VAL A 350 13.83 48.17 -4.95
CA VAL A 350 14.93 47.27 -5.33
C VAL A 350 14.67 46.70 -6.73
N SER A 351 13.44 46.24 -6.96
CA SER A 351 13.04 45.64 -8.24
C SER A 351 13.07 46.65 -9.41
N SER A 352 12.66 47.91 -9.19
CA SER A 352 12.69 48.94 -10.23
C SER A 352 14.10 49.46 -10.52
N ILE A 353 14.97 49.50 -9.53
CA ILE A 353 16.37 49.92 -9.67
C ILE A 353 17.20 48.89 -10.45
N GLU A 354 16.85 47.60 -10.35
CA GLU A 354 17.55 46.49 -11.01
C GLU A 354 16.98 46.08 -12.38
N ILE A 355 16.23 46.96 -13.05
CA ILE A 355 15.77 46.71 -14.43
C ILE A 355 16.99 46.51 -15.35
N ASP A 356 16.91 45.50 -16.25
CA ASP A 356 18.00 45.04 -17.14
C ASP A 356 18.58 46.11 -18.09
N LYS A 357 17.94 47.28 -18.18
CA LYS A 357 18.41 48.40 -18.95
C LYS A 357 19.08 49.38 -18.01
N ASP A 358 20.42 49.33 -17.92
CA ASP A 358 21.23 50.10 -16.97
C ASP A 358 20.81 51.58 -16.84
N LYS A 359 20.49 52.24 -17.96
CA LYS A 359 20.02 53.63 -17.97
C LYS A 359 18.65 53.81 -17.28
N GLU A 360 17.70 52.90 -17.49
CA GLU A 360 16.38 52.95 -16.84
C GLU A 360 16.47 52.62 -15.35
N GLY A 361 17.36 51.70 -14.97
CA GLY A 361 17.66 51.37 -13.58
C GLY A 361 18.26 52.56 -12.80
N LEU A 362 19.22 53.26 -13.40
CA LEU A 362 19.82 54.47 -12.80
C LEU A 362 18.82 55.63 -12.66
N VAL A 363 17.95 55.83 -13.66
CA VAL A 363 16.86 56.82 -13.57
C VAL A 363 15.87 56.46 -12.45
N SER A 364 15.57 55.17 -12.29
CA SER A 364 14.72 54.68 -11.20
C SER A 364 15.38 54.90 -9.85
N ALA A 365 16.69 54.66 -9.72
CA ALA A 365 17.45 54.95 -8.51
C ALA A 365 17.41 56.43 -8.16
N GLU A 366 17.65 57.32 -9.13
CA GLU A 366 17.55 58.77 -8.93
C GLU A 366 16.15 59.16 -8.44
N LYS A 367 15.09 58.66 -9.10
CA LYS A 367 13.70 58.97 -8.74
C LYS A 367 13.36 58.51 -7.32
N VAL A 368 13.77 57.30 -6.93
CA VAL A 368 13.53 56.77 -5.58
C VAL A 368 14.28 57.59 -4.54
N LEU A 369 15.56 57.86 -4.76
CA LEU A 369 16.41 58.62 -3.82
C LEU A 369 15.90 60.06 -3.64
N ARG A 370 15.49 60.73 -4.73
CA ARG A 370 14.83 62.05 -4.67
C ARG A 370 13.49 61.98 -3.93
N GLY A 371 12.74 60.89 -4.10
CA GLY A 371 11.50 60.63 -3.36
C GLY A 371 11.69 60.52 -1.85
N LEU A 372 12.91 60.17 -1.39
CA LEU A 372 13.31 60.17 0.02
C LEU A 372 13.86 61.53 0.49
N GLY A 373 13.73 62.58 -0.33
CA GLY A 373 14.22 63.92 -0.03
C GLY A 373 15.73 64.12 -0.20
N LEU A 374 16.44 63.19 -0.83
CA LEU A 374 17.88 63.30 -1.09
C LEU A 374 18.14 64.03 -2.42
N ASP A 375 19.36 64.57 -2.57
CA ASP A 375 19.87 65.08 -3.85
C ASP A 375 21.02 64.18 -4.34
N PRO A 376 20.72 63.04 -4.98
CA PRO A 376 21.73 62.04 -5.32
C PRO A 376 22.58 62.47 -6.51
N SER A 377 23.89 62.23 -6.43
CA SER A 377 24.78 62.29 -7.59
C SER A 377 24.59 61.05 -8.49
N GLY A 378 25.14 61.10 -9.71
CA GLY A 378 25.19 59.92 -10.58
C GLY A 378 25.94 58.74 -9.94
N GLU A 379 26.99 59.03 -9.16
CA GLU A 379 27.74 58.02 -8.39
C GLU A 379 26.90 57.40 -7.27
N ASP A 380 26.07 58.19 -6.59
CA ASP A 380 25.15 57.70 -5.56
C ASP A 380 24.10 56.75 -6.15
N CYS A 381 23.59 57.06 -7.35
CA CYS A 381 22.65 56.20 -8.07
C CYS A 381 23.28 54.86 -8.45
N VAL A 382 24.53 54.88 -8.95
CA VAL A 382 25.30 53.67 -9.30
C VAL A 382 25.60 52.84 -8.07
N ALA A 383 26.03 53.48 -6.98
CA ALA A 383 26.31 52.80 -5.73
C ALA A 383 25.05 52.19 -5.14
N THR A 384 23.92 52.91 -5.15
CA THR A 384 22.61 52.42 -4.68
C THR A 384 22.14 51.22 -5.51
N GLN A 385 22.25 51.30 -6.84
CA GLN A 385 21.96 50.16 -7.72
C GLN A 385 22.86 48.97 -7.39
N ARG A 386 24.15 49.19 -7.12
CA ARG A 386 25.06 48.12 -6.73
C ARG A 386 24.70 47.50 -5.38
N VAL A 387 24.30 48.29 -4.39
CA VAL A 387 23.80 47.78 -3.10
C VAL A 387 22.58 46.88 -3.32
N CYS A 388 21.60 47.33 -4.10
CA CYS A 388 20.43 46.51 -4.47
C CYS A 388 20.85 45.17 -5.07
N GLN A 389 21.74 45.20 -6.08
CA GLN A 389 22.26 44.00 -6.73
C GLN A 389 22.93 43.02 -5.76
N VAL A 390 23.76 43.52 -4.83
CA VAL A 390 24.45 42.66 -3.86
C VAL A 390 23.44 41.99 -2.93
N VAL A 391 22.48 42.75 -2.39
CA VAL A 391 21.46 42.23 -1.47
C VAL A 391 20.55 41.21 -2.15
N SER A 392 19.99 41.52 -3.32
CA SER A 392 19.08 40.61 -4.04
C SER A 392 19.81 39.38 -4.59
N THR A 393 21.09 39.51 -4.97
CA THR A 393 21.92 38.37 -5.37
C THR A 393 22.20 37.44 -4.19
N ARG A 394 22.53 37.98 -3.01
CA ARG A 394 22.68 37.19 -1.78
C ARG A 394 21.41 36.40 -1.48
N ALA A 395 20.25 37.07 -1.52
CA ALA A 395 18.95 36.45 -1.30
C ALA A 395 18.68 35.28 -2.27
N ALA A 396 18.91 35.48 -3.57
CA ALA A 396 18.73 34.44 -4.59
C ALA A 396 19.70 33.26 -4.40
N HIS A 397 20.96 33.54 -4.00
CA HIS A 397 21.97 32.51 -3.77
C HIS A 397 21.70 31.68 -2.50
N LEU A 398 21.28 32.32 -1.40
CA LEU A 398 20.89 31.61 -0.17
C LEU A 398 19.69 30.68 -0.43
N CYS A 399 18.68 31.17 -1.14
CA CYS A 399 17.54 30.35 -1.57
C CYS A 399 17.98 29.17 -2.47
N ALA A 400 18.96 29.39 -3.36
CA ALA A 400 19.53 28.32 -4.18
C ALA A 400 20.23 27.24 -3.34
N ALA A 401 20.96 27.63 -2.29
CA ALA A 401 21.70 26.72 -1.43
C ALA A 401 20.78 25.76 -0.66
N THR A 402 19.68 26.26 -0.08
CA THR A 402 18.72 25.41 0.63
C THR A 402 17.89 24.56 -0.35
N LEU A 403 17.52 25.10 -1.51
CA LEU A 403 16.87 24.31 -2.56
C LEU A 403 17.78 23.18 -3.09
N ALA A 404 19.09 23.42 -3.21
CA ALA A 404 20.06 22.39 -3.60
C ALA A 404 20.11 21.22 -2.59
N ALA A 405 19.92 21.48 -1.30
CA ALA A 405 19.85 20.43 -0.29
C ALA A 405 18.59 19.57 -0.45
N VAL A 406 17.43 20.20 -0.68
CA VAL A 406 16.16 19.50 -0.96
C VAL A 406 16.27 18.64 -2.22
N LEU A 407 16.87 19.16 -3.29
CA LEU A 407 17.09 18.42 -4.53
C LEU A 407 17.99 17.19 -4.31
N ARG A 408 19.08 17.34 -3.55
CA ARG A 408 19.95 16.21 -3.18
C ARG A 408 19.21 15.17 -2.34
N GLN A 409 18.37 15.60 -1.41
CA GLN A 409 17.56 14.70 -0.60
C GLN A 409 16.63 13.85 -1.48
N ILE A 410 15.88 14.46 -2.41
CA ILE A 410 14.98 13.74 -3.33
C ILE A 410 15.76 12.78 -4.23
N ARG A 411 16.92 13.20 -4.75
CA ARG A 411 17.79 12.35 -5.58
C ARG A 411 18.23 11.11 -4.81
N ASP A 412 18.68 11.29 -3.58
CA ASP A 412 19.20 10.21 -2.73
C ASP A 412 18.06 9.27 -2.31
N ASN A 413 16.87 9.80 -2.00
CA ASN A 413 15.65 9.01 -1.73
C ASN A 413 15.30 8.07 -2.89
N LYS A 414 15.44 8.56 -4.12
CA LYS A 414 15.20 7.79 -5.35
C LYS A 414 16.35 6.87 -5.73
N ALA A 415 17.48 6.92 -5.02
CA ALA A 415 18.72 6.24 -5.36
C ALA A 415 19.12 6.46 -6.85
N ALA A 416 18.92 7.69 -7.35
CA ALA A 416 19.13 8.03 -8.74
C ALA A 416 20.49 8.71 -8.95
N GLU A 417 21.23 8.33 -10.00
CA GLU A 417 22.49 9.01 -10.36
C GLU A 417 22.25 10.45 -10.86
N ARG A 418 21.11 10.68 -11.53
CA ARG A 418 20.65 12.00 -11.97
C ARG A 418 19.19 12.18 -11.59
N LEU A 419 18.82 13.36 -11.12
CA LEU A 419 17.45 13.69 -10.77
C LEU A 419 16.81 14.55 -11.86
N ARG A 420 15.64 14.14 -12.37
CA ARG A 420 14.75 15.02 -13.14
C ARG A 420 13.55 15.38 -12.27
N THR A 421 13.31 16.67 -12.06
CA THR A 421 12.19 17.14 -11.22
C THR A 421 11.75 18.54 -11.61
N THR A 422 10.54 18.90 -11.20
CA THR A 422 9.97 20.24 -11.38
C THR A 422 9.79 20.91 -10.01
N VAL A 423 10.15 22.20 -9.93
CA VAL A 423 9.92 23.07 -8.77
C VAL A 423 8.80 24.03 -9.16
N GLY A 424 7.65 23.90 -8.50
CA GLY A 424 6.57 24.87 -8.58
C GLY A 424 6.93 26.11 -7.77
N VAL A 425 6.87 27.30 -8.35
CA VAL A 425 7.29 28.55 -7.70
C VAL A 425 6.17 29.59 -7.71
N ASP A 426 5.97 30.22 -6.56
CA ASP A 426 5.14 31.42 -6.39
C ASP A 426 5.84 32.45 -5.47
N GLY A 427 5.29 33.66 -5.38
CA GLY A 427 5.78 34.75 -4.55
C GLY A 427 6.15 36.00 -5.35
N SER A 428 5.87 37.15 -4.75
CA SER A 428 6.02 38.47 -5.38
C SER A 428 7.46 38.80 -5.77
N VAL A 429 8.46 38.42 -4.97
CA VAL A 429 9.88 38.67 -5.28
C VAL A 429 10.29 37.88 -6.50
N TYR A 430 9.99 36.58 -6.55
CA TYR A 430 10.33 35.74 -7.70
C TYR A 430 9.60 36.19 -8.98
N LYS A 431 8.33 36.60 -8.87
CA LYS A 431 7.50 37.02 -10.02
C LYS A 431 7.87 38.40 -10.57
N ASN A 432 8.17 39.37 -9.69
CA ASN A 432 8.26 40.79 -10.06
C ASN A 432 9.69 41.32 -10.12
N HIS A 433 10.65 40.71 -9.41
CA HIS A 433 12.04 41.17 -9.46
C HIS A 433 12.72 40.71 -10.75
N PRO A 434 13.25 41.61 -11.59
CA PRO A 434 13.69 41.30 -12.95
C PRO A 434 14.82 40.24 -12.99
N GLN A 435 15.75 40.31 -12.02
CA GLN A 435 16.92 39.43 -11.99
C GLN A 435 16.83 38.19 -11.09
N PHE A 436 15.83 38.12 -10.20
CA PHE A 436 15.89 37.17 -9.07
C PHE A 436 15.78 35.73 -9.56
N ALA A 437 14.76 35.41 -10.37
CA ALA A 437 14.56 34.08 -10.92
C ALA A 437 15.78 33.59 -11.72
N ARG A 438 16.35 34.47 -12.57
CA ARG A 438 17.53 34.16 -13.38
C ARG A 438 18.75 33.80 -12.51
N ARG A 439 19.01 34.58 -11.45
CA ARG A 439 20.12 34.35 -10.51
C ARG A 439 19.91 33.05 -9.72
N LEU A 440 18.70 32.84 -9.18
CA LEU A 440 18.32 31.61 -8.47
C LEU A 440 18.54 30.38 -9.35
N HIS A 441 17.98 30.36 -10.56
CA HIS A 441 18.09 29.20 -11.45
C HIS A 441 19.54 28.91 -11.85
N LYS A 442 20.32 29.96 -12.15
CA LYS A 442 21.73 29.81 -12.50
C LYS A 442 22.52 29.21 -11.35
N MET A 443 22.29 29.68 -10.12
CA MET A 443 23.01 29.18 -8.95
C MET A 443 22.60 27.74 -8.60
N VAL A 444 21.30 27.41 -8.66
CA VAL A 444 20.84 26.03 -8.44
C VAL A 444 21.53 25.04 -9.39
N ARG A 445 21.52 25.34 -10.70
CA ARG A 445 22.20 24.47 -11.70
C ARG A 445 23.70 24.33 -11.46
N ARG A 446 24.32 25.35 -10.85
CA ARG A 446 25.75 25.34 -10.51
C ARG A 446 26.04 24.48 -9.27
N LEU A 447 25.18 24.53 -8.25
CA LEU A 447 25.34 23.78 -7.00
C LEU A 447 24.95 22.30 -7.09
N VAL A 448 24.07 21.94 -8.03
CA VAL A 448 23.59 20.56 -8.27
C VAL A 448 23.59 20.22 -9.77
N PRO A 449 24.78 20.02 -10.38
CA PRO A 449 24.92 19.78 -11.83
C PRO A 449 24.34 18.44 -12.31
N ASP A 450 24.06 17.54 -11.38
CA ASP A 450 23.46 16.22 -11.56
C ASP A 450 21.92 16.23 -11.50
N CYS A 451 21.31 17.40 -11.27
CA CYS A 451 19.87 17.60 -11.24
C CYS A 451 19.38 18.42 -12.44
N ASP A 452 18.53 17.81 -13.27
CA ASP A 452 17.81 18.45 -14.37
C ASP A 452 16.50 19.07 -13.85
N VAL A 453 16.59 20.34 -13.41
CA VAL A 453 15.50 21.06 -12.73
C VAL A 453 14.72 21.98 -13.68
N ARG A 454 13.41 21.78 -13.73
CA ARG A 454 12.46 22.72 -14.36
C ARG A 454 11.82 23.60 -13.30
N PHE A 455 11.77 24.91 -13.53
CA PHE A 455 11.00 25.82 -12.68
C PHE A 455 9.69 26.18 -13.37
N LEU A 456 8.57 25.88 -12.73
CA LEU A 456 7.22 26.17 -13.23
C LEU A 456 6.59 27.25 -12.36
N ARG A 457 6.06 28.31 -12.98
CA ARG A 457 5.39 29.39 -12.26
C ARG A 457 3.93 29.00 -11.99
N SER A 458 3.47 29.18 -10.75
CA SER A 458 2.05 29.10 -10.44
C SER A 458 1.38 30.41 -10.83
N GLU A 459 0.59 30.41 -11.92
CA GLU A 459 -0.13 31.60 -12.39
C GLU A 459 -1.33 31.93 -11.48
N ASP A 460 -2.11 30.91 -11.09
CA ASP A 460 -3.35 31.06 -10.30
C ASP A 460 -3.12 31.06 -8.78
N GLY A 461 -1.90 30.75 -8.35
CA GLY A 461 -1.45 30.73 -6.96
C GLY A 461 -1.94 29.53 -6.14
N SER A 462 -1.68 29.57 -4.83
CA SER A 462 -1.97 28.50 -3.87
C SER A 462 -3.43 28.03 -3.81
N GLY A 463 -4.40 28.90 -4.15
CA GLY A 463 -5.83 28.58 -4.12
C GLY A 463 -6.24 27.43 -5.04
N LYS A 464 -5.70 27.35 -6.28
CA LYS A 464 -5.89 26.18 -7.17
C LYS A 464 -5.34 24.92 -6.50
N GLY A 465 -4.21 25.05 -5.81
CA GLY A 465 -3.55 23.97 -5.07
C GLY A 465 -4.37 23.39 -3.93
N ALA A 466 -5.04 24.23 -3.15
CA ALA A 466 -5.97 23.77 -2.10
C ALA A 466 -7.11 22.94 -2.67
N ALA A 467 -7.71 23.39 -3.78
CA ALA A 467 -8.71 22.59 -4.48
C ALA A 467 -8.14 21.27 -5.00
N MET A 468 -6.92 21.27 -5.56
CA MET A 468 -6.28 20.02 -6.03
C MET A 468 -5.99 19.05 -4.87
N VAL A 469 -5.54 19.52 -3.71
CA VAL A 469 -5.34 18.65 -2.53
C VAL A 469 -6.67 18.06 -2.08
N THR A 470 -7.71 18.88 -2.00
CA THR A 470 -9.07 18.44 -1.71
C THR A 470 -9.56 17.39 -2.71
N ALA A 471 -9.30 17.59 -4.00
CA ALA A 471 -9.66 16.63 -5.05
C ALA A 471 -8.89 15.31 -4.93
N VAL A 472 -7.58 15.38 -4.63
CA VAL A 472 -6.73 14.21 -4.37
C VAL A 472 -7.19 13.45 -3.13
N ALA A 473 -7.50 14.14 -2.04
CA ALA A 473 -7.99 13.53 -0.81
C ALA A 473 -9.34 12.82 -1.05
N TYR A 474 -10.26 13.49 -1.74
CA TYR A 474 -11.55 12.92 -2.10
C TYR A 474 -11.41 11.68 -3.00
N ARG A 475 -10.52 11.74 -4.01
CA ARG A 475 -10.18 10.57 -4.85
C ARG A 475 -9.65 9.41 -4.02
N LEU A 476 -8.65 9.64 -3.17
CA LEU A 476 -8.02 8.59 -2.37
C LEU A 476 -9.02 7.93 -1.42
N ALA A 477 -9.89 8.72 -0.79
CA ALA A 477 -10.97 8.22 0.05
C ALA A 477 -11.97 7.36 -0.74
N THR A 478 -12.38 7.82 -1.93
CA THR A 478 -13.29 7.08 -2.82
C THR A 478 -12.67 5.76 -3.29
N GLN A 479 -11.39 5.79 -3.70
CA GLN A 479 -10.65 4.59 -4.09
C GLN A 479 -10.47 3.62 -2.93
N HIS A 480 -10.23 4.11 -1.70
CA HIS A 480 -10.14 3.27 -0.52
C HIS A 480 -11.49 2.60 -0.20
N ALA A 481 -12.59 3.36 -0.23
CA ALA A 481 -13.92 2.82 -0.01
C ALA A 481 -14.29 1.73 -1.04
N GLU A 482 -13.98 1.93 -2.32
CA GLU A 482 -14.26 0.93 -3.36
C GLU A 482 -13.37 -0.32 -3.21
N ARG A 483 -12.07 -0.15 -2.86
CA ARG A 483 -11.18 -1.27 -2.51
C ARG A 483 -11.78 -2.10 -1.37
N GLN A 484 -12.19 -1.43 -0.30
CA GLN A 484 -12.74 -2.07 0.88
C GLN A 484 -14.05 -2.81 0.56
N ARG A 485 -14.94 -2.21 -0.24
CA ARG A 485 -16.19 -2.84 -0.68
C ARG A 485 -15.96 -4.15 -1.43
N ILE A 486 -14.94 -4.21 -2.29
CA ILE A 486 -14.59 -5.43 -3.03
C ILE A 486 -14.00 -6.49 -2.10
N LEU A 487 -13.10 -6.10 -1.19
CA LEU A 487 -12.48 -7.03 -0.24
C LEU A 487 -13.47 -7.55 0.79
N ASP A 488 -14.42 -6.73 1.25
CA ASP A 488 -15.43 -7.12 2.23
C ASP A 488 -16.38 -8.21 1.69
N ALA A 489 -16.58 -8.28 0.36
CA ALA A 489 -17.32 -9.38 -0.26
C ALA A 489 -16.65 -10.75 -0.06
N LEU A 490 -15.34 -10.78 0.20
CA LEU A 490 -14.56 -11.98 0.48
C LEU A 490 -14.41 -12.25 1.99
N ARG A 491 -14.91 -11.38 2.87
CA ARG A 491 -14.79 -11.56 4.32
C ARG A 491 -16.02 -12.28 4.86
N LEU A 492 -15.79 -13.30 5.69
CA LEU A 492 -16.84 -14.06 6.35
C LEU A 492 -16.97 -13.65 7.81
N SER A 493 -18.20 -13.37 8.24
CA SER A 493 -18.54 -13.16 9.64
C SER A 493 -18.55 -14.49 10.40
N ARG A 494 -18.45 -14.42 11.73
CA ARG A 494 -18.56 -15.60 12.60
C ARG A 494 -19.90 -16.33 12.42
N GLU A 495 -20.98 -15.59 12.21
CA GLU A 495 -22.32 -16.14 11.97
C GLU A 495 -22.37 -16.91 10.65
N GLN A 496 -21.78 -16.36 9.59
CA GLN A 496 -21.67 -17.05 8.29
C GLN A 496 -20.84 -18.32 8.41
N LEU A 497 -19.73 -18.31 9.16
CA LEU A 497 -18.90 -19.49 9.38
C LEU A 497 -19.63 -20.58 10.19
N MET A 498 -20.44 -20.19 11.18
CA MET A 498 -21.28 -21.13 11.91
C MET A 498 -22.34 -21.77 10.99
N GLU A 499 -22.93 -21.00 10.08
CA GLU A 499 -23.88 -21.53 9.10
C GLU A 499 -23.20 -22.52 8.14
N VAL A 500 -21.99 -22.21 7.65
CA VAL A 500 -21.20 -23.15 6.83
C VAL A 500 -20.96 -24.47 7.57
N LYS A 501 -20.59 -24.41 8.86
CA LYS A 501 -20.42 -25.59 9.71
C LYS A 501 -21.71 -26.42 9.81
N ILE A 502 -22.85 -25.78 10.05
CA ILE A 502 -24.15 -26.44 10.16
C ILE A 502 -24.52 -27.13 8.84
N ARG A 503 -24.37 -26.42 7.71
CA ARG A 503 -24.64 -26.97 6.37
C ARG A 503 -23.74 -28.16 6.04
N MET A 504 -22.45 -28.09 6.39
CA MET A 504 -21.53 -29.22 6.25
C MET A 504 -22.01 -30.44 7.05
N GLY A 505 -22.37 -30.25 8.33
CA GLY A 505 -22.88 -31.34 9.17
C GLY A 505 -24.15 -32.00 8.60
N ASN A 506 -25.05 -31.21 8.01
CA ASN A 506 -26.24 -31.72 7.34
C ASN A 506 -25.89 -32.54 6.08
N GLU A 507 -24.97 -32.05 5.25
CA GLU A 507 -24.51 -32.80 4.07
C GLU A 507 -23.78 -34.10 4.43
N MET A 508 -23.01 -34.11 5.52
CA MET A 508 -22.41 -35.34 6.04
C MET A 508 -23.46 -36.39 6.38
N ASN A 509 -24.53 -36.00 7.08
CA ASN A 509 -25.62 -36.92 7.41
C ASN A 509 -26.33 -37.42 6.13
N ARG A 510 -26.57 -36.54 5.15
CA ARG A 510 -27.17 -36.92 3.87
C ARG A 510 -26.31 -37.90 3.07
N GLY A 511 -24.98 -37.73 3.10
CA GLY A 511 -24.03 -38.59 2.42
C GLY A 511 -23.92 -39.98 3.05
N LEU A 512 -24.10 -40.09 4.37
CA LEU A 512 -24.08 -41.35 5.09
C LEU A 512 -25.38 -42.16 4.97
N ALA A 513 -26.52 -41.47 4.85
CA ALA A 513 -27.84 -42.11 4.78
C ALA A 513 -28.11 -42.73 3.40
N LYS A 514 -28.60 -43.97 3.38
CA LYS A 514 -28.81 -44.76 2.15
C LYS A 514 -29.81 -44.12 1.19
N GLU A 515 -30.85 -43.47 1.73
CA GLU A 515 -31.92 -42.84 0.94
C GLU A 515 -31.47 -41.56 0.22
N SER A 516 -30.52 -40.82 0.80
CA SER A 516 -30.08 -39.51 0.29
C SER A 516 -28.67 -39.48 -0.32
N HIS A 517 -27.90 -40.57 -0.20
CA HIS A 517 -26.51 -40.66 -0.66
C HIS A 517 -26.30 -40.22 -2.12
N ASP A 518 -27.15 -40.69 -3.03
CA ASP A 518 -27.03 -40.38 -4.46
C ASP A 518 -27.21 -38.87 -4.73
N GLN A 519 -28.04 -38.20 -3.94
CA GLN A 519 -28.36 -36.77 -4.04
C GLN A 519 -27.48 -35.88 -3.16
N ALA A 520 -26.68 -36.45 -2.26
CA ALA A 520 -25.78 -35.70 -1.40
C ALA A 520 -24.59 -35.15 -2.20
N ALA A 521 -24.20 -33.91 -1.92
CA ALA A 521 -23.02 -33.31 -2.53
C ALA A 521 -21.73 -33.92 -1.94
N VAL A 522 -21.71 -34.08 -0.60
CA VAL A 522 -20.63 -34.75 0.13
C VAL A 522 -20.92 -36.25 0.18
N LYS A 523 -20.08 -37.06 -0.47
CA LYS A 523 -20.39 -38.47 -0.73
C LYS A 523 -20.16 -39.40 0.45
N MET A 524 -19.29 -39.06 1.41
CA MET A 524 -19.08 -39.87 2.62
C MET A 524 -18.79 -41.35 2.29
N LEU A 525 -17.79 -41.57 1.44
CA LEU A 525 -17.44 -42.87 0.85
C LEU A 525 -16.83 -43.81 1.91
N PRO A 526 -17.39 -45.02 2.11
CA PRO A 526 -16.83 -46.05 2.98
C PRO A 526 -15.45 -46.51 2.47
N THR A 527 -14.46 -46.56 3.36
CA THR A 527 -13.07 -46.95 2.99
C THR A 527 -12.72 -48.39 3.35
N TYR A 528 -13.60 -49.07 4.11
CA TYR A 528 -13.38 -50.40 4.70
C TYR A 528 -12.19 -50.49 5.67
N VAL A 529 -11.57 -49.37 6.04
CA VAL A 529 -10.60 -49.30 7.14
C VAL A 529 -11.36 -49.22 8.46
N ARG A 530 -11.43 -50.34 9.20
CA ARG A 530 -12.24 -50.46 10.43
C ARG A 530 -11.52 -50.13 11.74
N SER A 531 -10.19 -49.96 11.70
CA SER A 531 -9.41 -49.63 12.90
C SER A 531 -8.17 -48.80 12.55
N THR A 532 -7.80 -47.90 13.47
CA THR A 532 -6.51 -47.21 13.44
C THR A 532 -5.38 -48.14 13.89
N PRO A 533 -4.10 -47.79 13.68
CA PRO A 533 -3.00 -48.62 14.13
C PRO A 533 -2.99 -48.76 15.67
N ASP A 534 -2.77 -49.96 16.19
CA ASP A 534 -2.69 -50.25 17.63
C ASP A 534 -1.26 -50.52 18.11
N GLY A 535 -0.31 -50.59 17.17
CA GLY A 535 1.10 -50.86 17.42
C GLY A 535 1.50 -52.32 17.38
N THR A 536 0.58 -53.23 17.04
CA THR A 536 0.87 -54.64 16.79
C THR A 536 1.31 -54.90 15.35
N GLU A 537 1.24 -53.90 14.48
CA GLU A 537 1.60 -53.97 13.06
C GLU A 537 3.07 -54.36 12.90
N ARG A 538 3.35 -55.29 12.00
CA ARG A 538 4.71 -55.75 11.66
C ARG A 538 4.74 -56.32 10.24
N GLY A 539 5.86 -56.12 9.55
CA GLY A 539 6.08 -56.67 8.22
C GLY A 539 6.83 -55.71 7.30
N ASP A 540 7.07 -56.16 6.08
CA ASP A 540 7.62 -55.36 4.99
C ASP A 540 6.52 -55.19 3.95
N PHE A 541 6.24 -53.94 3.59
CA PHE A 541 5.10 -53.57 2.76
C PHE A 541 5.56 -52.66 1.62
N LEU A 542 4.98 -52.84 0.45
CA LEU A 542 5.07 -51.84 -0.61
C LEU A 542 3.92 -50.85 -0.47
N ALA A 543 4.21 -49.59 -0.78
CA ALA A 543 3.17 -48.58 -0.95
C ALA A 543 3.37 -47.83 -2.26
N LEU A 544 2.25 -47.57 -2.96
CA LEU A 544 2.21 -46.70 -4.12
C LEU A 544 1.49 -45.41 -3.72
N ASP A 545 2.00 -44.28 -4.16
CA ASP A 545 1.38 -42.98 -3.90
C ASP A 545 1.16 -42.23 -5.21
N LEU A 546 -0.11 -42.21 -5.63
CA LEU A 546 -0.57 -41.56 -6.85
C LEU A 546 -1.67 -40.54 -6.52
N GLY A 547 -1.29 -39.26 -6.48
CA GLY A 547 -2.25 -38.16 -6.28
C GLY A 547 -1.92 -36.85 -7.00
N GLY A 548 -0.82 -36.80 -7.75
CA GLY A 548 -0.36 -35.66 -8.54
C GLY A 548 0.65 -36.11 -9.60
N THR A 549 1.44 -35.19 -10.14
CA THR A 549 2.46 -35.47 -11.18
C THR A 549 3.67 -36.26 -10.68
N ASN A 550 3.89 -36.28 -9.37
CA ASN A 550 4.94 -37.05 -8.73
C ASN A 550 4.35 -38.34 -8.17
N PHE A 551 4.61 -39.44 -8.85
CA PHE A 551 4.28 -40.78 -8.40
C PHE A 551 5.40 -41.31 -7.51
N ARG A 552 5.07 -42.00 -6.42
CA ARG A 552 6.09 -42.57 -5.54
C ARG A 552 5.85 -44.05 -5.32
N VAL A 553 6.95 -44.81 -5.32
CA VAL A 553 6.97 -46.20 -4.89
C VAL A 553 7.78 -46.25 -3.59
N LEU A 554 7.24 -46.90 -2.57
CA LEU A 554 7.82 -46.96 -1.24
C LEU A 554 7.95 -48.42 -0.77
N LEU A 555 9.04 -48.72 -0.08
CA LEU A 555 9.19 -49.89 0.78
C LEU A 555 9.13 -49.42 2.24
N VAL A 556 8.15 -49.91 2.98
CA VAL A 556 7.93 -49.56 4.39
C VAL A 556 8.10 -50.81 5.25
N ARG A 557 9.09 -50.78 6.14
CA ARG A 557 9.39 -51.86 7.07
C ARG A 557 8.90 -51.48 8.46
N VAL A 558 7.83 -52.12 8.90
CA VAL A 558 7.23 -51.92 10.22
C VAL A 558 7.76 -53.00 11.15
N ARG A 559 8.31 -52.60 12.29
CA ARG A 559 8.82 -53.53 13.33
C ARG A 559 8.08 -53.32 14.64
N SER A 560 7.43 -54.37 15.13
CA SER A 560 6.79 -54.41 16.45
C SER A 560 7.80 -54.88 17.52
N GLY A 561 8.12 -54.07 18.53
CA GLY A 561 9.07 -54.40 19.61
C GLY A 561 9.11 -53.35 20.73
N LYS A 562 10.04 -53.46 21.69
CA LYS A 562 10.20 -52.49 22.82
C LYS A 562 10.42 -51.04 22.36
N LYS A 563 10.91 -50.84 21.13
CA LYS A 563 10.89 -49.57 20.41
C LYS A 563 10.15 -49.79 19.10
N ARG A 564 9.03 -49.10 18.89
CA ARG A 564 8.34 -49.02 17.59
C ARG A 564 9.28 -48.33 16.61
N SER A 565 9.49 -48.93 15.44
CA SER A 565 10.31 -48.32 14.38
C SER A 565 9.71 -48.62 13.02
N VAL A 566 9.68 -47.59 12.18
CA VAL A 566 9.25 -47.65 10.78
C VAL A 566 10.43 -47.16 9.95
N GLU A 567 11.00 -48.04 9.14
CA GLU A 567 12.04 -47.69 8.17
C GLU A 567 11.37 -47.54 6.80
N MET A 568 11.65 -46.46 6.08
CA MET A 568 11.05 -46.19 4.78
C MET A 568 12.14 -45.91 3.75
N HIS A 569 11.99 -46.52 2.58
CA HIS A 569 12.74 -46.20 1.37
C HIS A 569 11.75 -45.81 0.30
N ASN A 570 12.00 -44.74 -0.45
CA ASN A 570 11.13 -44.33 -1.54
C ASN A 570 11.92 -43.86 -2.75
N LYS A 571 11.26 -43.90 -3.92
CA LYS A 571 11.75 -43.29 -5.15
C LYS A 571 10.61 -42.55 -5.83
N ILE A 572 10.90 -41.33 -6.28
CA ILE A 572 9.94 -40.45 -6.96
C ILE A 572 10.09 -40.64 -8.47
N TYR A 573 8.97 -40.77 -9.15
CA TYR A 573 8.85 -40.91 -10.58
C TYR A 573 7.94 -39.80 -11.13
N THR A 574 8.33 -39.24 -12.27
CA THR A 574 7.47 -38.31 -13.00
C THR A 574 6.59 -39.11 -13.95
N ILE A 575 5.29 -38.81 -13.97
CA ILE A 575 4.37 -39.36 -14.98
C ILE A 575 4.35 -38.40 -16.18
N PRO A 576 4.69 -38.88 -17.40
CA PRO A 576 4.60 -38.07 -18.62
C PRO A 576 3.19 -37.53 -18.84
N GLN A 577 3.06 -36.32 -19.39
CA GLN A 577 1.75 -35.72 -19.67
C GLN A 577 0.95 -36.56 -20.68
N GLU A 578 1.66 -37.22 -21.58
CA GLU A 578 1.09 -38.14 -22.56
C GLU A 578 0.39 -39.32 -21.88
N ALA A 579 0.93 -39.84 -20.77
CA ALA A 579 0.30 -40.92 -20.00
C ALA A 579 -0.84 -40.41 -19.10
N ILE A 580 -0.71 -39.20 -18.53
CA ILE A 580 -1.78 -38.56 -17.72
C ILE A 580 -3.05 -38.32 -18.54
N GLN A 581 -2.89 -38.01 -19.84
CA GLN A 581 -3.97 -37.70 -20.78
C GLN A 581 -4.22 -38.80 -21.84
N GLY A 582 -3.47 -39.91 -21.76
CA GLY A 582 -3.50 -41.01 -22.72
C GLY A 582 -4.55 -42.06 -22.38
N THR A 583 -4.20 -43.33 -22.55
CA THR A 583 -5.07 -44.45 -22.16
C THR A 583 -4.77 -44.96 -20.75
N GLY A 584 -5.75 -45.60 -20.12
CA GLY A 584 -5.54 -46.29 -18.85
C GLY A 584 -4.44 -47.35 -18.92
N GLU A 585 -4.38 -48.08 -20.04
CA GLU A 585 -3.32 -49.06 -20.28
C GLU A 585 -1.94 -48.43 -20.21
N GLU A 586 -1.71 -47.32 -20.94
CA GLU A 586 -0.44 -46.58 -20.92
C GLU A 586 -0.07 -46.05 -19.52
N LEU A 587 -1.06 -45.53 -18.78
CA LEU A 587 -0.85 -45.00 -17.43
C LEU A 587 -0.43 -46.11 -16.46
N PHE A 588 -1.15 -47.23 -16.44
CA PHE A 588 -0.86 -48.33 -15.52
C PHE A 588 0.39 -49.12 -15.94
N ASP A 589 0.69 -49.21 -17.23
CA ASP A 589 1.97 -49.77 -17.70
C ASP A 589 3.15 -48.92 -17.25
N HIS A 590 3.03 -47.58 -17.27
CA HIS A 590 4.05 -46.69 -16.72
C HIS A 590 4.20 -46.82 -15.20
N ILE A 591 3.10 -46.98 -14.47
CA ILE A 591 3.12 -47.24 -13.02
C ILE A 591 3.88 -48.55 -12.73
N VAL A 592 3.54 -49.61 -13.44
CA VAL A 592 4.22 -50.92 -13.30
C VAL A 592 5.68 -50.81 -13.71
N HIS A 593 6.01 -50.03 -14.76
CA HIS A 593 7.39 -49.68 -15.13
C HIS A 593 8.21 -49.20 -13.93
N CYS A 594 7.68 -48.17 -13.26
CA CYS A 594 8.28 -47.55 -12.07
C CYS A 594 8.41 -48.52 -10.88
N ILE A 595 7.44 -49.43 -10.70
CA ILE A 595 7.49 -50.45 -9.64
C ILE A 595 8.66 -51.42 -9.85
N ALA A 596 8.85 -51.97 -11.05
CA ALA A 596 9.99 -52.87 -11.27
C ALA A 596 11.33 -52.17 -11.13
N ASP A 597 11.45 -50.94 -11.64
CA ASP A 597 12.67 -50.14 -11.48
C ASP A 597 12.97 -49.89 -9.99
N PHE A 598 11.93 -49.68 -9.16
CA PHE A 598 12.09 -49.57 -7.71
C PHE A 598 12.52 -50.88 -7.06
N LEU A 599 11.91 -52.01 -7.44
CA LEU A 599 12.25 -53.33 -6.90
C LEU A 599 13.69 -53.73 -7.27
N GLU A 600 14.13 -53.41 -8.48
CA GLU A 600 15.52 -53.59 -8.91
C GLU A 600 16.47 -52.69 -8.12
N TYR A 601 16.12 -51.41 -7.96
CA TYR A 601 16.88 -50.46 -7.14
C TYR A 601 17.04 -50.93 -5.68
N MET A 602 16.02 -51.54 -5.10
CA MET A 602 16.05 -52.09 -3.74
C MET A 602 16.72 -53.47 -3.63
N GLY A 603 17.11 -54.09 -4.76
CA GLY A 603 17.68 -55.43 -4.78
C GLY A 603 16.68 -56.54 -4.40
N MET A 604 15.38 -56.32 -4.66
CA MET A 604 14.27 -57.20 -4.26
C MET A 604 13.54 -57.81 -5.47
N LYS A 605 14.26 -58.03 -6.58
CA LYS A 605 13.68 -58.61 -7.81
C LYS A 605 13.10 -60.00 -7.52
N GLY A 606 11.80 -60.19 -7.81
CA GLY A 606 11.07 -61.44 -7.57
C GLY A 606 10.43 -61.59 -6.17
N ALA A 607 10.51 -60.57 -5.29
CA ALA A 607 9.80 -60.59 -4.02
C ALA A 607 8.31 -60.28 -4.19
N SER A 608 7.43 -61.15 -3.69
CA SER A 608 5.99 -60.88 -3.58
C SER A 608 5.71 -60.25 -2.21
N LEU A 609 5.51 -58.94 -2.18
CA LEU A 609 5.20 -58.18 -0.97
C LEU A 609 3.73 -57.71 -0.99
N PRO A 610 3.08 -57.62 0.19
CA PRO A 610 1.79 -56.96 0.29
C PRO A 610 1.90 -55.47 -0.06
N LEU A 611 0.98 -54.99 -0.89
CA LEU A 611 0.98 -53.65 -1.45
C LEU A 611 -0.27 -52.87 -1.03
N GLY A 612 -0.04 -51.67 -0.51
CA GLY A 612 -1.07 -50.64 -0.34
C GLY A 612 -0.99 -49.61 -1.45
N PHE A 613 -2.09 -49.35 -2.12
CA PHE A 613 -2.16 -48.39 -3.21
C PHE A 613 -2.88 -47.12 -2.75
N THR A 614 -2.12 -46.07 -2.40
CA THR A 614 -2.71 -44.73 -2.27
C THR A 614 -3.06 -44.19 -3.65
N PHE A 615 -4.36 -44.05 -3.89
CA PHE A 615 -4.93 -43.53 -5.11
C PHE A 615 -5.84 -42.35 -4.75
N SER A 616 -5.31 -41.13 -4.86
CA SER A 616 -5.93 -39.92 -4.33
C SER A 616 -7.01 -39.34 -5.25
N PHE A 617 -7.95 -40.19 -5.68
CA PHE A 617 -9.09 -39.81 -6.50
C PHE A 617 -10.38 -40.38 -5.89
N PRO A 618 -11.55 -39.82 -6.23
CA PRO A 618 -12.82 -40.33 -5.76
C PRO A 618 -13.04 -41.77 -6.25
N CYS A 619 -13.03 -42.73 -5.32
CA CYS A 619 -13.25 -44.14 -5.60
C CYS A 619 -14.42 -44.67 -4.79
N HIS A 620 -15.31 -45.40 -5.45
CA HIS A 620 -16.29 -46.23 -4.77
C HIS A 620 -15.65 -47.58 -4.44
N GLN A 621 -15.64 -47.94 -3.16
CA GLN A 621 -15.09 -49.20 -2.68
C GLN A 621 -16.25 -50.10 -2.23
N ASN A 622 -16.19 -51.39 -2.55
CA ASN A 622 -17.05 -52.42 -1.95
C ASN A 622 -16.28 -53.29 -0.95
N ARG A 623 -14.94 -53.26 -1.03
CA ARG A 623 -13.99 -53.96 -0.19
C ARG A 623 -12.68 -53.15 -0.18
N LEU A 624 -11.79 -53.47 0.76
CA LEU A 624 -10.53 -52.75 0.91
C LEU A 624 -9.61 -52.87 -0.32
N ASP A 625 -9.67 -54.00 -1.03
CA ASP A 625 -8.84 -54.33 -2.20
C ASP A 625 -9.52 -54.01 -3.55
N GLN A 626 -10.58 -53.20 -3.55
CA GLN A 626 -11.31 -52.80 -4.74
C GLN A 626 -11.62 -51.31 -4.72
N GLY A 627 -11.38 -50.61 -5.84
CA GLY A 627 -11.64 -49.17 -5.96
C GLY A 627 -12.10 -48.81 -7.36
N ILE A 628 -13.40 -48.61 -7.53
CA ILE A 628 -13.98 -48.17 -8.80
C ILE A 628 -13.78 -46.66 -8.90
N LEU A 629 -12.97 -46.20 -9.85
CA LEU A 629 -12.75 -44.76 -10.06
C LEU A 629 -14.06 -44.12 -10.52
N LEU A 630 -14.57 -43.17 -9.74
CA LEU A 630 -15.80 -42.45 -10.10
C LEU A 630 -15.54 -41.39 -11.16
N LYS A 631 -14.49 -40.60 -10.96
CA LYS A 631 -14.14 -39.50 -11.85
C LYS A 631 -12.72 -39.03 -11.62
N TRP A 632 -12.03 -38.66 -12.69
CA TRP A 632 -10.74 -37.99 -12.57
C TRP A 632 -10.85 -36.57 -12.01
N THR A 633 -9.84 -36.20 -11.22
CA THR A 633 -9.65 -34.86 -10.67
C THR A 633 -8.19 -34.43 -10.87
N LYS A 634 -7.81 -33.24 -10.40
CA LYS A 634 -6.39 -32.79 -10.32
C LYS A 634 -5.61 -32.82 -11.66
N GLY A 635 -6.32 -32.77 -12.80
CA GLY A 635 -5.74 -32.71 -14.15
C GLY A 635 -5.55 -34.06 -14.87
N PHE A 636 -5.84 -35.19 -14.24
CA PHE A 636 -5.81 -36.51 -14.89
C PHE A 636 -6.99 -36.69 -15.85
N LYS A 637 -6.77 -37.40 -16.98
CA LYS A 637 -7.78 -37.65 -18.01
C LYS A 637 -7.62 -39.00 -18.75
N ALA A 638 -6.85 -39.94 -18.20
CA ALA A 638 -6.60 -41.22 -18.88
C ALA A 638 -7.91 -41.96 -19.18
N THR A 639 -8.12 -42.31 -20.45
CA THR A 639 -9.38 -42.93 -20.92
C THR A 639 -9.46 -44.41 -20.56
N GLY A 640 -10.64 -44.92 -20.24
CA GLY A 640 -10.83 -46.32 -19.86
C GLY A 640 -10.50 -46.62 -18.40
N CYS A 641 -10.37 -45.59 -17.55
CA CYS A 641 -10.23 -45.75 -16.10
C CYS A 641 -11.51 -45.43 -15.31
N GLU A 642 -12.28 -44.42 -15.72
CA GLU A 642 -13.52 -44.05 -15.02
C GLU A 642 -14.57 -45.16 -15.16
N GLY A 643 -15.14 -45.61 -14.04
CA GLY A 643 -16.05 -46.76 -13.96
C GLY A 643 -15.34 -48.10 -13.79
N GLU A 644 -14.01 -48.15 -13.91
CA GLU A 644 -13.22 -49.38 -13.78
C GLU A 644 -12.56 -49.50 -12.41
N ASP A 645 -12.28 -50.73 -11.99
CA ASP A 645 -11.54 -51.02 -10.77
C ASP A 645 -10.03 -50.82 -10.96
N VAL A 646 -9.46 -49.82 -10.29
CA VAL A 646 -8.05 -49.46 -10.43
C VAL A 646 -7.09 -50.55 -9.94
N VAL A 647 -7.55 -51.42 -9.04
CA VAL A 647 -6.76 -52.58 -8.61
C VAL A 647 -6.70 -53.63 -9.71
N THR A 648 -7.80 -53.83 -10.43
CA THR A 648 -7.84 -54.71 -11.61
C THR A 648 -6.96 -54.16 -12.73
N LEU A 649 -7.05 -52.85 -13.03
CA LEU A 649 -6.16 -52.21 -14.03
C LEU A 649 -4.68 -52.36 -13.69
N LEU A 650 -4.32 -52.21 -12.41
CA LEU A 650 -2.95 -52.43 -11.94
C LEU A 650 -2.53 -53.90 -12.07
N LYS A 651 -3.40 -54.85 -11.70
CA LYS A 651 -3.13 -56.30 -11.84
C LYS A 651 -2.95 -56.69 -13.31
N ASP A 652 -3.77 -56.17 -14.21
CA ASP A 652 -3.65 -56.43 -15.65
C ASP A 652 -2.32 -55.91 -16.20
N ALA A 653 -1.88 -54.72 -15.77
CA ALA A 653 -0.58 -54.16 -16.14
C ALA A 653 0.60 -54.99 -15.61
N ILE A 654 0.49 -55.52 -14.39
CA ILE A 654 1.49 -56.45 -13.83
C ILE A 654 1.53 -57.74 -14.65
N HIS A 655 0.36 -58.29 -15.02
CA HIS A 655 0.24 -59.51 -15.80
C HIS A 655 0.81 -59.35 -17.22
N ARG A 656 0.57 -58.21 -17.88
CA ARG A 656 1.17 -57.88 -19.20
C ARG A 656 2.69 -57.89 -19.19
N ARG A 657 3.32 -57.59 -18.04
CA ARG A 657 4.77 -57.45 -17.92
C ARG A 657 5.51 -58.76 -17.60
N GLU A 658 4.86 -59.74 -16.97
CA GLU A 658 5.41 -61.07 -16.63
C GLU A 658 6.76 -61.07 -15.85
N GLU A 659 7.13 -59.97 -15.17
CA GLU A 659 8.44 -59.83 -14.49
C GLU A 659 8.38 -60.12 -12.97
N PHE A 660 7.25 -59.87 -12.31
CA PHE A 660 7.05 -60.01 -10.87
C PHE A 660 5.56 -60.12 -10.52
N ASP A 661 5.25 -60.52 -9.28
CA ASP A 661 3.88 -60.64 -8.76
C ASP A 661 3.73 -59.82 -7.46
N LEU A 662 2.55 -59.26 -7.21
CA LEU A 662 2.26 -58.42 -6.03
C LEU A 662 0.88 -58.71 -5.44
N ASP A 663 0.82 -58.83 -4.12
CA ASP A 663 -0.44 -58.95 -3.37
C ASP A 663 -0.99 -57.55 -3.09
N VAL A 664 -1.85 -57.02 -3.97
CA VAL A 664 -2.54 -55.73 -3.74
C VAL A 664 -3.62 -55.93 -2.68
N VAL A 665 -3.34 -55.49 -1.45
CA VAL A 665 -4.19 -55.73 -0.28
C VAL A 665 -5.19 -54.59 -0.04
N ALA A 666 -4.80 -53.36 -0.40
CA ALA A 666 -5.62 -52.19 -0.13
C ALA A 666 -5.48 -51.13 -1.21
N VAL A 667 -6.59 -50.47 -1.53
CA VAL A 667 -6.61 -49.16 -2.20
C VAL A 667 -7.13 -48.11 -1.23
N VAL A 668 -6.45 -46.96 -1.18
CA VAL A 668 -6.60 -45.99 -0.09
C VAL A 668 -6.60 -44.56 -0.62
N ASN A 669 -7.41 -43.68 -0.05
CA ASN A 669 -7.31 -42.23 -0.29
C ASN A 669 -6.16 -41.59 0.53
N ASP A 670 -5.53 -40.53 0.04
CA ASP A 670 -4.44 -39.83 0.73
C ASP A 670 -4.82 -39.26 2.10
N THR A 671 -6.06 -38.80 2.26
CA THR A 671 -6.60 -38.36 3.56
C THR A 671 -6.54 -39.47 4.60
N VAL A 672 -6.98 -40.67 4.22
CA VAL A 672 -7.02 -41.87 5.07
C VAL A 672 -5.61 -42.33 5.40
N GLY A 673 -4.71 -42.34 4.41
CA GLY A 673 -3.29 -42.60 4.63
C GLY A 673 -2.69 -41.63 5.67
N THR A 674 -2.94 -40.34 5.51
CA THR A 674 -2.46 -39.29 6.42
C THR A 674 -2.99 -39.49 7.84
N MET A 675 -4.29 -39.79 7.99
CA MET A 675 -4.90 -40.13 9.28
C MET A 675 -4.20 -41.32 9.93
N MET A 676 -3.95 -42.38 9.17
CA MET A 676 -3.35 -43.63 9.68
C MET A 676 -1.87 -43.45 10.05
N THR A 677 -1.13 -42.64 9.28
CA THR A 677 0.25 -42.26 9.61
C THR A 677 0.33 -41.54 10.95
N CYS A 678 -0.53 -40.54 11.15
CA CYS A 678 -0.59 -39.80 12.40
C CYS A 678 -1.16 -40.65 13.54
N GLY A 679 -2.12 -41.55 13.26
CA GLY A 679 -2.68 -42.53 14.19
C GLY A 679 -1.66 -43.52 14.77
N TYR A 680 -0.61 -43.82 14.01
CA TYR A 680 0.49 -44.65 14.51
C TYR A 680 1.32 -43.97 15.61
N GLU A 681 1.40 -42.64 15.56
CA GLU A 681 2.16 -41.82 16.51
C GLU A 681 1.29 -41.34 17.67
N ASP A 682 0.06 -40.92 17.38
CA ASP A 682 -0.94 -40.47 18.34
C ASP A 682 -2.23 -41.29 18.22
N PRO A 683 -2.55 -42.15 19.20
CA PRO A 683 -3.78 -42.95 19.22
C PRO A 683 -5.07 -42.13 19.22
N LEU A 684 -5.02 -40.84 19.54
CA LEU A 684 -6.18 -39.93 19.46
C LEU A 684 -6.47 -39.44 18.04
N CYS A 685 -5.62 -39.78 17.06
CA CYS A 685 -5.78 -39.34 15.68
C CYS A 685 -6.85 -40.17 14.96
N GLU A 686 -8.00 -39.54 14.75
CA GLU A 686 -9.17 -40.15 14.12
C GLU A 686 -9.75 -39.29 12.99
N VAL A 687 -9.01 -38.25 12.58
CA VAL A 687 -9.34 -37.38 11.45
C VAL A 687 -8.10 -37.20 10.58
N GLY A 688 -8.25 -37.30 9.26
CA GLY A 688 -7.24 -36.95 8.27
C GLY A 688 -7.68 -35.72 7.48
N LEU A 689 -6.75 -34.82 7.21
CA LEU A 689 -6.99 -33.58 6.47
C LEU A 689 -5.88 -33.37 5.43
N ILE A 690 -6.27 -33.08 4.20
CA ILE A 690 -5.36 -32.68 3.13
C ILE A 690 -5.71 -31.24 2.71
N VAL A 691 -4.71 -30.35 2.73
CA VAL A 691 -4.83 -28.99 2.16
C VAL A 691 -3.58 -28.65 1.34
N GLY A 692 -3.61 -29.03 0.06
CA GLY A 692 -2.52 -28.86 -0.90
C GLY A 692 -3.03 -28.38 -2.24
N THR A 693 -2.75 -29.12 -3.31
CA THR A 693 -3.33 -28.87 -4.65
C THR A 693 -4.85 -28.94 -4.63
N GLY A 694 -5.40 -29.93 -3.93
CA GLY A 694 -6.83 -30.05 -3.59
C GLY A 694 -7.06 -29.96 -2.08
N THR A 695 -8.30 -30.13 -1.64
CA THR A 695 -8.63 -30.27 -0.21
C THR A 695 -9.63 -31.39 0.02
N ASN A 696 -9.35 -32.25 1.00
CA ASN A 696 -10.24 -33.33 1.40
C ASN A 696 -10.06 -33.68 2.89
N ALA A 697 -11.04 -34.36 3.48
CA ALA A 697 -10.96 -34.88 4.83
C ALA A 697 -11.56 -36.28 4.96
N CYS A 698 -11.10 -37.03 5.95
CA CYS A 698 -11.67 -38.31 6.37
C CYS A 698 -11.74 -38.39 7.89
N TYR A 699 -12.59 -39.26 8.43
CA TYR A 699 -12.63 -39.51 9.87
C TYR A 699 -13.19 -40.89 10.22
N MET A 700 -12.98 -41.34 11.46
CA MET A 700 -13.59 -42.56 11.99
C MET A 700 -15.05 -42.33 12.39
N GLU A 701 -15.97 -42.94 11.64
CA GLU A 701 -17.42 -42.94 11.89
C GLU A 701 -17.87 -44.23 12.57
N GLU A 702 -18.96 -44.17 13.35
CA GLU A 702 -19.59 -45.31 13.98
C GLU A 702 -20.37 -46.12 12.92
N MET A 703 -20.21 -47.45 12.88
CA MET A 703 -20.81 -48.30 11.83
C MET A 703 -22.33 -48.16 11.74
N GLN A 704 -23.03 -48.00 12.87
CA GLN A 704 -24.47 -47.73 12.93
C GLN A 704 -24.94 -46.50 12.12
N ASN A 705 -24.04 -45.56 11.82
CA ASN A 705 -24.34 -44.37 11.03
C ASN A 705 -24.03 -44.55 9.54
N VAL A 706 -23.29 -45.61 9.15
CA VAL A 706 -22.86 -45.86 7.77
C VAL A 706 -23.85 -46.81 7.09
N GLU A 707 -25.04 -46.31 6.77
CA GLU A 707 -26.15 -47.11 6.19
C GLU A 707 -25.84 -47.73 4.82
N LEU A 708 -24.72 -47.34 4.21
CA LEU A 708 -24.21 -47.85 2.93
C LEU A 708 -23.54 -49.22 3.05
N VAL A 709 -23.11 -49.61 4.26
CA VAL A 709 -22.42 -50.87 4.51
C VAL A 709 -23.20 -51.68 5.54
N ASP A 710 -23.45 -52.96 5.26
CA ASP A 710 -24.17 -53.81 6.20
C ASP A 710 -23.35 -54.04 7.49
N GLY A 711 -24.02 -53.88 8.64
CA GLY A 711 -23.51 -54.15 9.98
C GLY A 711 -23.38 -52.90 10.85
N ASP A 712 -23.74 -53.02 12.13
CA ASP A 712 -23.84 -51.87 13.05
C ASP A 712 -22.69 -51.83 14.09
N GLU A 713 -21.86 -52.87 14.13
CA GLU A 713 -20.80 -53.03 15.15
C GLU A 713 -19.46 -52.44 14.70
N GLY A 714 -18.85 -51.65 15.59
CA GLY A 714 -17.52 -51.10 15.39
C GLY A 714 -17.52 -49.76 14.66
N ARG A 715 -16.43 -49.46 13.97
CA ARG A 715 -16.20 -48.16 13.32
C ARG A 715 -15.66 -48.37 11.92
N MET A 716 -15.81 -47.36 11.07
CA MET A 716 -15.22 -47.33 9.74
C MET A 716 -14.70 -45.93 9.42
N CYS A 717 -13.51 -45.84 8.82
CA CYS A 717 -13.05 -44.59 8.26
C CYS A 717 -13.89 -44.23 7.03
N VAL A 718 -14.39 -43.00 7.00
CA VAL A 718 -15.16 -42.46 5.89
C VAL A 718 -14.36 -41.38 5.19
N ASN A 719 -14.17 -41.51 3.88
CA ASN A 719 -13.61 -40.48 3.02
C ASN A 719 -14.73 -39.52 2.61
N MET A 720 -14.68 -38.26 3.04
CA MET A 720 -15.80 -37.34 2.86
C MET A 720 -16.00 -36.95 1.38
N GLU A 721 -14.90 -36.83 0.62
CA GLU A 721 -14.89 -36.12 -0.67
C GLU A 721 -15.55 -34.73 -0.56
N TRP A 722 -15.18 -34.00 0.51
CA TRP A 722 -15.87 -32.76 0.90
C TRP A 722 -15.69 -31.62 -0.10
N GLY A 723 -14.82 -31.78 -1.10
CA GLY A 723 -14.51 -30.76 -2.09
C GLY A 723 -15.75 -30.38 -2.91
N ALA A 724 -16.67 -31.33 -3.08
CA ALA A 724 -17.96 -31.19 -3.74
C ALA A 724 -19.03 -30.46 -2.94
N PHE A 725 -18.77 -30.11 -1.67
CA PHE A 725 -19.70 -29.30 -0.88
C PHE A 725 -20.04 -27.99 -1.61
N GLY A 726 -21.32 -27.64 -1.70
CA GLY A 726 -21.80 -26.47 -2.45
C GLY A 726 -22.12 -26.73 -3.93
N ASP A 727 -21.86 -27.92 -4.48
CA ASP A 727 -22.16 -28.26 -5.87
C ASP A 727 -23.66 -28.25 -6.20
N HIS A 728 -24.54 -28.38 -5.19
CA HIS A 728 -25.99 -28.24 -5.36
C HIS A 728 -26.54 -26.89 -4.89
N GLY A 729 -25.67 -25.93 -4.58
CA GLY A 729 -26.03 -24.56 -4.20
C GLY A 729 -26.01 -24.29 -2.70
N GLU A 730 -25.54 -25.23 -1.87
CA GLU A 730 -25.46 -25.09 -0.41
C GLU A 730 -24.57 -23.90 0.03
N LEU A 731 -23.67 -23.46 -0.85
CA LEU A 731 -22.73 -22.36 -0.61
C LEU A 731 -22.93 -21.15 -1.54
N ASP A 732 -24.01 -21.09 -2.33
CA ASP A 732 -24.20 -20.02 -3.32
C ASP A 732 -24.22 -18.62 -2.68
N ASP A 733 -24.71 -18.51 -1.44
CA ASP A 733 -24.76 -17.27 -0.65
C ASP A 733 -23.37 -16.75 -0.22
N PHE A 734 -22.37 -17.65 -0.18
CA PHE A 734 -21.00 -17.36 0.24
C PHE A 734 -20.03 -17.28 -0.95
N CYS A 735 -20.49 -17.69 -2.14
CA CYS A 735 -19.73 -17.60 -3.38
C CYS A 735 -19.77 -16.19 -3.96
N THR A 736 -18.59 -15.61 -4.18
CA THR A 736 -18.44 -14.31 -4.84
C THR A 736 -18.42 -14.46 -6.36
N ASP A 737 -18.51 -13.34 -7.07
CA ASP A 737 -18.31 -13.33 -8.54
C ASP A 737 -16.91 -13.80 -8.93
N PHE A 738 -15.90 -13.63 -8.05
CA PHE A 738 -14.56 -14.15 -8.28
C PHE A 738 -14.54 -15.68 -8.23
N ASP A 739 -15.25 -16.29 -7.29
CA ASP A 739 -15.35 -17.75 -7.16
C ASP A 739 -16.05 -18.34 -8.39
N ARG A 740 -17.16 -17.72 -8.82
CA ARG A 740 -17.88 -18.11 -10.06
C ARG A 740 -16.99 -18.00 -11.29
N ALA A 741 -16.21 -16.91 -11.41
CA ALA A 741 -15.28 -16.74 -12.53
C ALA A 741 -14.16 -17.80 -12.55
N VAL A 742 -13.75 -18.31 -11.38
CA VAL A 742 -12.80 -19.43 -11.27
C VAL A 742 -13.50 -20.75 -11.63
N ASP A 743 -14.71 -20.99 -11.14
CA ASP A 743 -15.53 -22.18 -11.43
C ASP A 743 -15.81 -22.34 -12.93
N ASP A 744 -16.37 -21.30 -13.57
CA ASP A 744 -16.74 -21.27 -15.00
C ASP A 744 -15.58 -21.56 -15.94
N ARG A 745 -14.36 -21.27 -15.49
CA ARG A 745 -13.13 -21.34 -16.26
C ARG A 745 -12.26 -22.54 -15.90
N SER A 746 -12.65 -23.34 -14.92
CA SER A 746 -11.91 -24.54 -14.50
C SER A 746 -12.12 -25.70 -15.48
N THR A 747 -11.41 -26.81 -15.26
CA THR A 747 -11.59 -28.05 -16.03
C THR A 747 -12.88 -28.81 -15.70
N ASN A 748 -13.57 -28.42 -14.63
CA ASN A 748 -14.74 -29.05 -14.03
C ASN A 748 -15.76 -28.00 -13.55
N PRO A 749 -16.34 -27.19 -14.45
CA PRO A 749 -17.27 -26.11 -14.07
C PRO A 749 -18.59 -26.65 -13.49
N GLY A 750 -19.13 -26.00 -12.46
CA GLY A 750 -20.43 -26.32 -11.85
C GLY A 750 -21.64 -25.69 -12.54
N LYS A 751 -22.68 -26.50 -12.80
CA LYS A 751 -23.97 -26.22 -13.49
C LYS A 751 -23.94 -25.09 -14.54
N GLN A 752 -23.89 -25.47 -15.81
CA GLN A 752 -24.40 -24.64 -16.92
C GLN A 752 -25.89 -24.36 -16.68
N ARG A 753 -26.25 -23.08 -16.44
CA ARG A 753 -27.65 -22.63 -16.61
C ARG A 753 -28.03 -22.81 -18.08
N LEU A 754 -28.71 -23.90 -18.41
CA LEU A 754 -29.43 -24.03 -19.67
C LEU A 754 -30.58 -23.02 -19.67
N ASN A 755 -30.36 -21.90 -20.35
CA ASN A 755 -31.45 -21.04 -20.81
C ASN A 755 -32.26 -21.80 -21.86
N GLY A 756 -33.41 -22.34 -21.45
CA GLY A 756 -34.54 -22.65 -22.33
C GLY A 756 -34.43 -23.93 -23.17
N GLY A 757 -35.33 -24.87 -22.89
CA GLY A 757 -35.87 -25.78 -23.91
C GLY A 757 -35.25 -27.19 -23.99
N ASN A 758 -36.12 -28.16 -23.71
CA ASN A 758 -36.08 -29.58 -24.04
C ASN A 758 -35.24 -30.55 -23.18
N HIS A 759 -36.01 -31.47 -22.57
CA HIS A 759 -35.59 -32.76 -22.03
C HIS A 759 -34.58 -33.47 -22.95
N ILE A 760 -33.37 -33.69 -22.42
CA ILE A 760 -32.51 -34.78 -22.86
C ILE A 760 -32.32 -35.68 -21.63
N SER A 761 -32.68 -36.95 -21.78
CA SER A 761 -32.43 -38.01 -20.80
C SER A 761 -30.91 -38.22 -20.67
N VAL A 762 -30.32 -37.64 -19.63
CA VAL A 762 -28.93 -37.92 -19.24
C VAL A 762 -28.97 -39.05 -18.21
N SER A 763 -28.24 -40.12 -18.46
CA SER A 763 -28.15 -41.31 -17.61
C SER A 763 -27.91 -40.95 -16.15
N SER A 764 -28.73 -41.50 -15.25
CA SER A 764 -28.90 -41.13 -13.84
C SER A 764 -27.71 -41.40 -12.89
N PHE A 765 -26.48 -41.56 -13.38
CA PHE A 765 -25.31 -41.94 -12.58
C PHE A 765 -24.13 -40.95 -12.60
N SER A 766 -24.22 -39.84 -13.36
CA SER A 766 -23.13 -38.86 -13.45
C SER A 766 -23.63 -37.42 -13.29
N LEU A 767 -24.04 -37.07 -12.07
CA LEU A 767 -24.17 -35.66 -11.70
C LEU A 767 -22.75 -35.08 -11.59
N PHE A 768 -22.41 -34.12 -12.44
CA PHE A 768 -21.06 -33.56 -12.56
C PHE A 768 -20.57 -32.95 -11.23
N LEU A 769 -19.60 -33.60 -10.58
CA LEU A 769 -18.82 -33.07 -9.46
C LEU A 769 -18.03 -31.82 -9.89
N ALA A 770 -18.44 -30.64 -9.42
CA ALA A 770 -17.87 -29.34 -9.72
C ALA A 770 -16.80 -28.90 -8.72
N HIS A 771 -16.83 -29.46 -7.51
CA HIS A 771 -15.85 -29.23 -6.44
C HIS A 771 -15.77 -27.76 -5.99
N ARG A 772 -16.92 -27.11 -5.79
CA ARG A 772 -16.99 -25.68 -5.46
C ARG A 772 -16.30 -25.31 -4.14
N TYR A 773 -16.47 -26.11 -3.09
CA TYR A 773 -15.80 -25.86 -1.81
C TYR A 773 -14.27 -25.99 -1.91
N GLU A 774 -13.79 -26.96 -2.68
CA GLU A 774 -12.34 -27.10 -2.94
C GLU A 774 -11.74 -25.88 -3.65
N LYS A 775 -12.48 -25.29 -4.59
CA LYS A 775 -12.07 -24.09 -5.34
C LYS A 775 -11.91 -22.84 -4.47
N MET A 776 -12.58 -22.78 -3.33
CA MET A 776 -12.46 -21.67 -2.38
C MET A 776 -11.34 -21.86 -1.36
N ILE A 777 -10.69 -23.03 -1.32
CA ILE A 777 -9.74 -23.40 -0.24
C ILE A 777 -8.36 -23.77 -0.78
N SER A 778 -8.29 -24.61 -1.81
CA SER A 778 -7.05 -25.30 -2.16
C SER A 778 -6.08 -24.45 -2.99
N GLY A 779 -4.79 -24.81 -2.91
CA GLY A 779 -3.68 -24.05 -3.47
C GLY A 779 -3.72 -23.91 -5.00
N MET A 780 -4.44 -24.79 -5.71
CA MET A 780 -4.64 -24.71 -7.15
C MET A 780 -5.50 -23.50 -7.57
N TYR A 781 -6.42 -23.05 -6.71
CA TYR A 781 -7.45 -22.06 -7.08
C TYR A 781 -7.31 -20.71 -6.36
N LEU A 782 -6.70 -20.67 -5.16
CA LEU A 782 -6.52 -19.40 -4.43
C LEU A 782 -5.80 -18.33 -5.25
N GLY A 783 -4.78 -18.74 -6.01
CA GLY A 783 -4.05 -17.85 -6.91
C GLY A 783 -4.92 -17.24 -8.01
N GLU A 784 -5.90 -17.98 -8.50
CA GLU A 784 -6.83 -17.49 -9.52
C GLU A 784 -7.88 -16.54 -8.93
N ILE A 785 -8.33 -16.78 -7.70
CA ILE A 785 -9.21 -15.82 -6.99
C ILE A 785 -8.45 -14.49 -6.81
N VAL A 786 -7.21 -14.54 -6.29
CA VAL A 786 -6.34 -13.36 -6.19
C VAL A 786 -6.19 -12.68 -7.54
N ARG A 787 -5.84 -13.42 -8.59
CA ARG A 787 -5.67 -12.87 -9.95
C ARG A 787 -6.92 -12.14 -10.44
N ASN A 788 -8.11 -12.69 -10.23
CA ASN A 788 -9.37 -12.06 -10.66
C ASN A 788 -9.71 -10.80 -9.84
N VAL A 789 -9.41 -10.78 -8.54
CA VAL A 789 -9.54 -9.55 -7.72
C VAL A 789 -8.58 -8.46 -8.22
N LEU A 790 -7.33 -8.82 -8.52
CA LEU A 790 -6.35 -7.87 -9.07
C LEU A 790 -6.75 -7.34 -10.46
N LEU A 791 -7.39 -8.17 -11.30
CA LEU A 791 -7.97 -7.73 -12.57
C LEU A 791 -9.09 -6.70 -12.36
N GLU A 792 -10.00 -6.95 -11.42
CA GLU A 792 -11.09 -6.01 -11.07
C GLU A 792 -10.53 -4.69 -10.53
N PHE A 793 -9.56 -4.74 -9.63
CA PHE A 793 -8.87 -3.56 -9.10
C PHE A 793 -8.20 -2.76 -10.22
N THR A 794 -7.51 -3.44 -11.13
CA THR A 794 -6.87 -2.80 -12.27
C THR A 794 -7.90 -2.19 -13.21
N ALA A 795 -8.99 -2.91 -13.54
CA ALA A 795 -10.04 -2.39 -14.41
C ALA A 795 -10.72 -1.13 -13.84
N LYS A 796 -10.84 -1.04 -12.52
CA LYS A 796 -11.38 0.14 -11.80
C LYS A 796 -10.34 1.24 -11.54
N GLY A 797 -9.10 1.08 -12.00
CA GLY A 797 -8.01 2.05 -11.78
C GLY A 797 -7.50 2.12 -10.34
N LEU A 798 -7.79 1.11 -9.51
CA LEU A 798 -7.39 1.02 -8.10
C LEU A 798 -5.98 0.41 -7.92
N LEU A 799 -5.44 -0.21 -8.97
CA LEU A 799 -4.15 -0.90 -8.97
C LEU A 799 -3.45 -0.75 -10.32
N PHE A 800 -2.12 -0.75 -10.31
CA PHE A 800 -1.27 -0.68 -11.52
C PHE A 800 -1.60 0.50 -12.45
N ARG A 801 -2.10 1.61 -11.89
CA ARG A 801 -2.56 2.80 -12.63
C ARG A 801 -3.60 2.47 -13.72
N GLY A 802 -4.40 1.43 -13.50
CA GLY A 802 -5.40 0.96 -14.45
C GLY A 802 -4.84 0.23 -15.68
N LYS A 803 -3.54 -0.06 -15.72
CA LYS A 803 -2.90 -0.70 -16.88
C LYS A 803 -2.85 -2.21 -16.69
N LEU A 804 -3.66 -2.89 -17.48
CA LEU A 804 -3.77 -4.34 -17.44
C LEU A 804 -2.64 -4.98 -18.27
N SER A 805 -1.74 -5.71 -17.61
CA SER A 805 -0.62 -6.40 -18.27
C SER A 805 -1.04 -7.76 -18.84
N GLU A 806 -0.38 -8.20 -19.92
CA GLU A 806 -0.62 -9.55 -20.47
C GLU A 806 -0.27 -10.66 -19.46
N ARG A 807 0.72 -10.40 -18.60
CA ARG A 807 1.08 -11.31 -17.51
C ARG A 807 -0.06 -11.48 -16.50
N LEU A 808 -0.74 -10.41 -16.11
CA LEU A 808 -1.89 -10.50 -15.19
C LEU A 808 -3.09 -11.26 -15.79
N LYS A 809 -3.20 -11.31 -17.13
CA LYS A 809 -4.21 -12.14 -17.82
C LYS A 809 -3.85 -13.63 -17.85
N THR A 810 -2.58 -13.98 -17.61
CA THR A 810 -2.10 -15.36 -17.67
C THR A 810 -2.59 -16.13 -16.44
N ARG A 811 -3.33 -17.22 -16.64
CA ARG A 811 -3.81 -18.07 -15.56
C ARG A 811 -2.67 -18.83 -14.89
N GLY A 812 -2.81 -19.10 -13.60
CA GLY A 812 -1.84 -19.85 -12.80
C GLY A 812 -0.60 -19.05 -12.42
N ILE A 813 -0.56 -17.74 -12.67
CA ILE A 813 0.60 -16.90 -12.36
C ILE A 813 0.90 -16.77 -10.86
N PHE A 814 -0.13 -16.89 -10.01
CA PHE A 814 0.01 -16.86 -8.55
C PHE A 814 -0.01 -18.28 -7.97
N GLU A 815 1.06 -19.04 -8.20
CA GLU A 815 1.23 -20.35 -7.56
C GLU A 815 1.25 -20.23 -6.03
N THR A 816 0.91 -21.31 -5.32
CA THR A 816 0.91 -21.37 -3.85
C THR A 816 2.23 -20.87 -3.24
N LYS A 817 3.37 -21.20 -3.87
CA LYS A 817 4.69 -20.71 -3.44
C LYS A 817 4.78 -19.19 -3.42
N PHE A 818 4.26 -18.51 -4.44
CA PHE A 818 4.30 -17.05 -4.51
C PHE A 818 3.34 -16.41 -3.51
N LEU A 819 2.15 -16.98 -3.32
CA LEU A 819 1.22 -16.54 -2.28
C LEU A 819 1.86 -16.61 -0.89
N SER A 820 2.46 -17.76 -0.54
CA SER A 820 3.16 -17.95 0.73
C SER A 820 4.35 -16.99 0.91
N GLN A 821 5.07 -16.69 -0.18
CA GLN A 821 6.15 -15.71 -0.13
C GLN A 821 5.62 -14.29 0.11
N ILE A 822 4.63 -13.84 -0.67
CA ILE A 822 4.04 -12.49 -0.56
C ILE A 822 3.53 -12.20 0.86
N GLU A 823 2.93 -13.20 1.52
CA GLU A 823 2.38 -13.07 2.87
C GLU A 823 3.40 -13.27 4.01
N SER A 824 4.66 -13.55 3.71
CA SER A 824 5.67 -13.78 4.73
C SER A 824 5.93 -12.52 5.57
N ASP A 825 5.84 -12.65 6.89
CA ASP A 825 6.12 -11.56 7.85
C ASP A 825 7.58 -11.10 7.83
N ARG A 826 8.48 -11.95 7.33
CA ARG A 826 9.92 -11.67 7.27
C ARG A 826 10.34 -10.93 6.01
N LEU A 827 9.44 -10.72 5.05
CA LEU A 827 9.76 -10.03 3.81
C LEU A 827 9.47 -8.54 3.93
N ALA A 828 10.48 -7.72 3.61
CA ALA A 828 10.28 -6.30 3.39
C ALA A 828 9.45 -6.07 2.12
N LEU A 829 8.69 -4.97 2.07
CA LEU A 829 7.87 -4.60 0.90
C LEU A 829 8.65 -4.55 -0.42
N ARG A 830 9.95 -4.23 -0.36
CA ARG A 830 10.85 -4.25 -1.53
C ARG A 830 11.00 -5.65 -2.13
N GLN A 831 10.98 -6.70 -1.31
CA GLN A 831 11.06 -8.08 -1.77
C GLN A 831 9.73 -8.54 -2.36
N VAL A 832 8.59 -8.13 -1.78
CA VAL A 832 7.26 -8.34 -2.37
C VAL A 832 7.21 -7.72 -3.78
N ARG A 833 7.67 -6.48 -3.92
CA ARG A 833 7.80 -5.82 -5.23
C ARG A 833 8.69 -6.61 -6.19
N SER A 834 9.82 -7.13 -5.73
CA SER A 834 10.72 -7.96 -6.56
C SER A 834 10.02 -9.23 -7.06
N ILE A 835 9.17 -9.85 -6.25
CA ILE A 835 8.37 -11.02 -6.65
C ILE A 835 7.38 -10.62 -7.74
N LEU A 836 6.64 -9.52 -7.55
CA LEU A 836 5.69 -9.01 -8.56
C LEU A 836 6.38 -8.67 -9.88
N GLN A 837 7.56 -8.05 -9.82
CA GLN A 837 8.38 -7.76 -11.00
C GLN A 837 8.87 -9.05 -11.68
N HIS A 838 9.24 -10.08 -10.91
CA HIS A 838 9.62 -11.40 -11.44
C HIS A 838 8.45 -12.10 -12.14
N LEU A 839 7.22 -11.93 -11.63
CA LEU A 839 5.99 -12.36 -12.29
C LEU A 839 5.67 -11.52 -13.55
N GLY A 840 6.46 -10.49 -13.85
CA GLY A 840 6.30 -9.64 -15.03
C GLY A 840 5.32 -8.48 -14.84
N LEU A 841 4.98 -8.15 -13.59
CA LEU A 841 4.22 -6.96 -13.21
C LEU A 841 5.18 -5.78 -12.96
N THR A 842 5.99 -5.46 -13.97
CA THR A 842 7.16 -4.57 -13.84
C THR A 842 6.84 -3.12 -13.45
N SER A 843 5.61 -2.68 -13.71
CA SER A 843 5.12 -1.35 -13.33
C SER A 843 4.66 -1.23 -11.87
N SER A 844 4.76 -2.29 -11.06
CA SER A 844 4.29 -2.28 -9.67
C SER A 844 5.05 -1.27 -8.80
N THR A 845 4.29 -0.41 -8.12
CA THR A 845 4.77 0.51 -7.07
C THR A 845 4.86 -0.20 -5.71
N CYS A 846 5.36 0.50 -4.68
CA CYS A 846 5.27 0.00 -3.30
C CYS A 846 3.81 -0.12 -2.86
N ASP A 847 2.97 0.89 -3.15
CA ASP A 847 1.53 0.87 -2.88
C ASP A 847 0.82 -0.30 -3.57
N ASP A 848 1.17 -0.60 -4.82
CA ASP A 848 0.63 -1.78 -5.52
C ASP A 848 1.01 -3.07 -4.79
N SER A 849 2.23 -3.14 -4.23
CA SER A 849 2.72 -4.34 -3.53
C SER A 849 1.97 -4.57 -2.21
N ILE A 850 1.62 -3.48 -1.51
CA ILE A 850 0.80 -3.52 -0.29
C ILE A 850 -0.59 -4.04 -0.61
N LEU A 851 -1.22 -3.49 -1.65
CA LEU A 851 -2.57 -3.91 -2.06
C LEU A 851 -2.61 -5.36 -2.54
N VAL A 852 -1.59 -5.82 -3.28
CA VAL A 852 -1.51 -7.24 -3.65
C VAL A 852 -1.37 -8.12 -2.42
N LYS A 853 -0.53 -7.73 -1.44
CA LYS A 853 -0.39 -8.47 -0.18
C LYS A 853 -1.70 -8.52 0.61
N GLU A 854 -2.44 -7.43 0.66
CA GLU A 854 -3.76 -7.36 1.31
C GLU A 854 -4.77 -8.31 0.64
N VAL A 855 -4.84 -8.30 -0.70
CA VAL A 855 -5.72 -9.21 -1.46
C VAL A 855 -5.38 -10.67 -1.18
N CYS A 856 -4.08 -11.04 -1.20
CA CYS A 856 -3.64 -12.39 -0.85
C CYS A 856 -4.13 -12.78 0.55
N SER A 857 -3.88 -11.92 1.55
CA SER A 857 -4.26 -12.18 2.94
C SER A 857 -5.76 -12.38 3.13
N VAL A 858 -6.59 -11.55 2.49
CA VAL A 858 -8.07 -11.69 2.56
C VAL A 858 -8.52 -13.03 1.98
N VAL A 859 -7.97 -13.42 0.82
CA VAL A 859 -8.32 -14.69 0.15
C VAL A 859 -7.85 -15.90 0.98
N ALA A 860 -6.60 -15.90 1.44
CA ALA A 860 -6.03 -16.98 2.22
C ALA A 860 -6.70 -17.14 3.59
N ARG A 861 -7.05 -16.02 4.25
CA ARG A 861 -7.81 -16.02 5.50
C ARG A 861 -9.19 -16.64 5.32
N ARG A 862 -9.93 -16.25 4.29
CA ARG A 862 -11.24 -16.85 3.97
C ARG A 862 -11.12 -18.36 3.75
N ALA A 863 -10.12 -18.79 2.98
CA ALA A 863 -9.85 -20.20 2.71
C ALA A 863 -9.59 -21.01 3.98
N ALA A 864 -8.74 -20.50 4.89
CA ALA A 864 -8.45 -21.12 6.18
C ALA A 864 -9.69 -21.19 7.08
N GLN A 865 -10.51 -20.13 7.11
CA GLN A 865 -11.75 -20.09 7.89
C GLN A 865 -12.81 -21.07 7.36
N LEU A 866 -12.98 -21.14 6.03
CA LEU A 866 -13.89 -22.11 5.41
C LEU A 866 -13.45 -23.54 5.73
N CYS A 867 -12.16 -23.85 5.58
CA CYS A 867 -11.60 -25.15 5.96
C CYS A 867 -11.83 -25.47 7.45
N GLY A 868 -11.64 -24.48 8.32
CA GLY A 868 -11.88 -24.60 9.75
C GLY A 868 -13.34 -24.86 10.10
N ALA A 869 -14.29 -24.22 9.40
CA ALA A 869 -15.72 -24.46 9.57
C ALA A 869 -16.13 -25.88 9.15
N GLY A 870 -15.55 -26.40 8.06
CA GLY A 870 -15.76 -27.79 7.63
C GLY A 870 -15.23 -28.78 8.66
N LEU A 871 -14.00 -28.57 9.15
CA LEU A 871 -13.41 -29.44 10.17
C LEU A 871 -14.11 -29.35 11.52
N ALA A 872 -14.61 -28.17 11.91
CA ALA A 872 -15.44 -27.97 13.10
C ALA A 872 -16.70 -28.85 13.05
N ALA A 873 -17.32 -29.01 11.89
CA ALA A 873 -18.47 -29.90 11.71
C ALA A 873 -18.10 -31.37 11.97
N VAL A 874 -16.93 -31.81 11.46
CA VAL A 874 -16.42 -33.18 11.65
C VAL A 874 -16.19 -33.49 13.13
N VAL A 875 -15.44 -32.66 13.85
CA VAL A 875 -15.09 -32.95 15.25
C VAL A 875 -16.31 -32.87 16.17
N ASP A 876 -17.24 -31.94 15.93
CA ASP A 876 -18.49 -31.92 16.70
C ASP A 876 -19.39 -33.11 16.39
N LYS A 877 -19.43 -33.57 15.13
CA LYS A 877 -20.17 -34.78 14.77
C LYS A 877 -19.61 -36.00 15.51
N ILE A 878 -18.29 -36.20 15.53
CA ILE A 878 -17.67 -37.29 16.30
C ILE A 878 -18.02 -37.20 17.79
N ARG A 879 -17.95 -35.99 18.37
CA ARG A 879 -18.32 -35.75 19.77
C ARG A 879 -19.77 -36.10 20.04
N GLN A 880 -20.68 -35.68 19.16
CA GLN A 880 -22.13 -35.91 19.26
C GLN A 880 -22.48 -37.39 19.08
N ASN A 881 -21.91 -38.06 18.06
CA ASN A 881 -22.13 -39.49 17.81
C ASN A 881 -21.75 -40.34 19.04
N ARG A 882 -20.72 -39.93 19.78
CA ARG A 882 -20.24 -40.60 21.00
C ARG A 882 -20.91 -40.12 22.29
N ASN A 883 -21.88 -39.20 22.18
CA ASN A 883 -22.58 -38.59 23.32
C ASN A 883 -21.61 -38.01 24.38
N LEU A 884 -20.56 -37.32 23.94
CA LEU A 884 -19.54 -36.74 24.81
C LEU A 884 -19.80 -35.25 25.07
N ASP A 885 -19.66 -34.82 26.33
CA ASP A 885 -19.69 -33.39 26.68
C ASP A 885 -18.46 -32.64 26.14
N LYS A 886 -17.30 -33.30 26.15
CA LYS A 886 -16.03 -32.81 25.59
C LYS A 886 -15.32 -33.91 24.83
N LEU A 887 -14.71 -33.56 23.69
CA LEU A 887 -13.90 -34.48 22.89
C LEU A 887 -12.44 -34.01 22.89
N LYS A 888 -11.50 -34.95 23.09
CA LYS A 888 -10.09 -34.75 22.75
C LYS A 888 -9.79 -35.57 21.51
N ILE A 889 -9.26 -34.94 20.47
CA ILE A 889 -9.02 -35.61 19.19
C ILE A 889 -7.82 -35.00 18.48
N THR A 890 -7.11 -35.83 17.73
CA THR A 890 -6.01 -35.40 16.88
C THR A 890 -6.42 -35.48 15.41
N VAL A 891 -5.97 -34.49 14.63
CA VAL A 891 -6.15 -34.39 13.18
C VAL A 891 -4.77 -34.52 12.55
N GLY A 892 -4.59 -35.57 11.76
CA GLY A 892 -3.42 -35.72 10.90
C GLY A 892 -3.55 -34.83 9.66
N VAL A 893 -2.58 -33.94 9.42
CA VAL A 893 -2.64 -32.97 8.31
C VAL A 893 -1.46 -33.12 7.36
N ASP A 894 -1.74 -33.07 6.05
CA ASP A 894 -0.72 -32.94 5.00
C ASP A 894 -1.18 -31.91 3.94
N GLY A 895 -0.28 -31.47 3.06
CA GLY A 895 -0.54 -30.59 1.94
C GLY A 895 0.34 -29.35 1.91
N THR A 896 0.73 -28.94 0.70
CA THR A 896 1.69 -27.85 0.47
C THR A 896 1.19 -26.49 0.96
N LEU A 897 -0.10 -26.18 0.79
CA LEU A 897 -0.68 -24.92 1.26
C LEU A 897 -0.65 -24.85 2.79
N TYR A 898 -1.04 -25.92 3.48
CA TYR A 898 -0.98 -25.97 4.94
C TYR A 898 0.45 -25.82 5.49
N LYS A 899 1.42 -26.50 4.84
CA LYS A 899 2.83 -26.54 5.27
C LYS A 899 3.59 -25.24 4.99
N LEU A 900 3.35 -24.62 3.84
CA LEU A 900 4.16 -23.49 3.36
C LEU A 900 3.55 -22.12 3.66
N HIS A 901 2.23 -22.03 3.80
CA HIS A 901 1.57 -20.74 4.01
C HIS A 901 1.78 -20.24 5.45
N PRO A 902 2.24 -18.99 5.65
CA PRO A 902 2.61 -18.49 6.98
C PRO A 902 1.44 -18.45 7.96
N HIS A 903 0.23 -18.16 7.47
CA HIS A 903 -0.95 -17.87 8.30
C HIS A 903 -2.09 -18.89 8.19
N PHE A 904 -2.03 -19.84 7.27
CA PHE A 904 -3.20 -20.67 6.94
C PHE A 904 -3.55 -21.60 8.10
N SER A 905 -2.55 -22.33 8.62
CA SER A 905 -2.72 -23.29 9.70
C SER A 905 -3.21 -22.62 10.98
N SER A 906 -2.60 -21.51 11.39
CA SER A 906 -2.98 -20.78 12.59
C SER A 906 -4.43 -20.27 12.55
N ILE A 907 -4.83 -19.63 11.44
CA ILE A 907 -6.21 -19.13 11.25
C ILE A 907 -7.22 -20.29 11.25
N MET A 908 -6.88 -21.41 10.60
CA MET A 908 -7.75 -22.58 10.57
C MET A 908 -7.92 -23.17 11.98
N HIS A 909 -6.84 -23.30 12.75
CA HIS A 909 -6.88 -23.79 14.14
C HIS A 909 -7.72 -22.88 15.05
N GLU A 910 -7.55 -21.56 14.91
CA GLU A 910 -8.35 -20.57 15.64
C GLU A 910 -9.84 -20.68 15.30
N THR A 911 -10.15 -20.87 14.02
CA THR A 911 -11.53 -21.02 13.55
C THR A 911 -12.18 -22.28 14.11
N VAL A 912 -11.48 -23.42 14.09
CA VAL A 912 -11.99 -24.67 14.69
C VAL A 912 -12.25 -24.50 16.18
N ARG A 913 -11.35 -23.82 16.91
CA ARG A 913 -11.49 -23.57 18.34
C ARG A 913 -12.69 -22.66 18.67
N ASP A 914 -12.94 -21.63 17.86
CA ASP A 914 -14.08 -20.72 18.05
C ASP A 914 -15.42 -21.40 17.72
N LEU A 915 -15.47 -22.17 16.63
CA LEU A 915 -16.71 -22.79 16.17
C LEU A 915 -17.05 -24.08 16.91
N SER A 916 -16.06 -24.81 17.44
CA SER A 916 -16.25 -26.07 18.18
C SER A 916 -15.53 -26.05 19.54
N PRO A 917 -15.93 -25.16 20.47
CA PRO A 917 -15.24 -24.95 21.74
C PRO A 917 -15.29 -26.14 22.71
N LEU A 918 -16.15 -27.12 22.44
CA LEU A 918 -16.25 -28.38 23.21
C LEU A 918 -15.30 -29.47 22.72
N CYS A 919 -14.54 -29.21 21.65
CA CYS A 919 -13.55 -30.13 21.10
C CYS A 919 -12.14 -29.56 21.30
N GLU A 920 -11.30 -30.28 22.02
CA GLU A 920 -9.86 -30.02 22.14
C GLU A 920 -9.15 -30.74 20.99
N VAL A 921 -8.88 -29.99 19.92
CA VAL A 921 -8.32 -30.53 18.67
C VAL A 921 -6.81 -30.27 18.62
N THR A 922 -6.02 -31.34 18.48
CA THR A 922 -4.58 -31.28 18.22
C THR A 922 -4.31 -31.52 16.75
N PHE A 923 -3.40 -30.76 16.14
CA PHE A 923 -3.05 -30.92 14.73
C PHE A 923 -1.64 -31.49 14.62
N LEU A 924 -1.52 -32.67 14.01
CA LEU A 924 -0.24 -33.35 13.79
C LEU A 924 0.09 -33.33 12.29
N GLN A 925 1.14 -32.61 11.93
CA GLN A 925 1.59 -32.54 10.55
C GLN A 925 2.33 -33.83 10.18
N SER A 926 1.95 -34.44 9.05
CA SER A 926 2.67 -35.59 8.52
C SER A 926 3.79 -35.16 7.57
N GLU A 927 4.97 -35.79 7.66
CA GLU A 927 6.05 -35.58 6.66
C GLU A 927 5.82 -36.41 5.39
N ASP A 928 5.27 -37.63 5.53
CA ASP A 928 5.01 -38.60 4.45
C ASP A 928 3.67 -39.35 4.69
N GLY A 929 2.57 -38.58 4.72
CA GLY A 929 1.27 -39.05 5.20
C GLY A 929 0.65 -40.19 4.40
N SER A 930 0.62 -40.06 3.08
CA SER A 930 0.00 -41.05 2.18
C SER A 930 0.76 -42.38 2.15
N GLY A 931 2.07 -42.35 1.88
CA GLY A 931 2.88 -43.55 1.68
C GLY A 931 3.03 -44.42 2.94
N LYS A 932 3.40 -43.82 4.08
CA LYS A 932 3.47 -44.53 5.37
C LYS A 932 2.11 -45.07 5.79
N GLY A 933 1.05 -44.30 5.50
CA GLY A 933 -0.33 -44.62 5.83
C GLY A 933 -0.85 -45.84 5.09
N ALA A 934 -0.61 -45.91 3.77
CA ALA A 934 -0.99 -47.06 2.96
C ALA A 934 -0.33 -48.36 3.44
N ALA A 935 0.95 -48.30 3.79
CA ALA A 935 1.65 -49.45 4.36
C ALA A 935 1.06 -49.87 5.71
N LEU A 936 0.72 -48.92 6.58
CA LEU A 936 0.08 -49.21 7.87
C LEU A 936 -1.32 -49.81 7.71
N ILE A 937 -2.11 -49.32 6.76
CA ILE A 937 -3.43 -49.89 6.42
C ILE A 937 -3.27 -51.31 5.90
N THR A 938 -2.28 -51.54 5.04
CA THR A 938 -1.93 -52.88 4.55
C THR A 938 -1.56 -53.80 5.70
N ALA A 939 -0.76 -53.33 6.66
CA ALA A 939 -0.39 -54.10 7.84
C ALA A 939 -1.59 -54.45 8.73
N VAL A 940 -2.50 -53.48 8.94
CA VAL A 940 -3.76 -53.69 9.67
C VAL A 940 -4.66 -54.71 8.96
N ALA A 941 -4.77 -54.61 7.64
CA ALA A 941 -5.55 -55.54 6.82
C ALA A 941 -5.00 -56.98 6.87
N CYS A 942 -3.69 -57.14 6.70
CA CYS A 942 -3.03 -58.44 6.83
C CYS A 942 -3.24 -59.05 8.23
N ARG A 943 -3.14 -58.24 9.29
CA ARG A 943 -3.42 -58.68 10.66
C ARG A 943 -4.85 -59.19 10.83
N ILE A 944 -5.84 -58.46 10.29
CA ILE A 944 -7.26 -58.83 10.39
C ILE A 944 -7.51 -60.14 9.62
N ARG A 945 -6.90 -60.30 8.42
CA ARG A 945 -6.94 -61.54 7.63
C ARG A 945 -6.38 -62.72 8.41
N ASP A 946 -5.25 -62.54 9.10
CA ASP A 946 -4.60 -63.58 9.91
C ASP A 946 -5.39 -63.94 11.19
N ALA A 947 -6.19 -63.00 11.71
CA ALA A 947 -7.03 -63.18 12.91
C ALA A 947 -8.40 -63.85 12.63
N GLY A 948 -8.74 -64.12 11.36
CA GLY A 948 -9.98 -64.80 10.97
C GLY A 948 -11.26 -63.97 11.17
N GLN A 949 -11.14 -62.65 11.27
CA GLN A 949 -12.28 -61.72 11.34
C GLN A 949 -12.53 -61.18 9.94
N HIS A 950 -13.63 -61.61 9.29
CA HIS A 950 -14.04 -61.16 7.95
C HIS A 950 -14.90 -59.90 8.01
#